data_AF-A0A5C7G4E9-F1
#
_entry.id   AF-A0A5C7G4E9-F1
#
_cell.length_a   1.000
_cell.length_b   1.000
_cell.length_c   1.000
_cell.angle_alpha   90.00
_cell.angle_beta   90.00
_cell.angle_gamma   90.00
#
_symmetry.space_group_name_H-M   'P 1'
#
loop_
_entity.id
_entity.type
_entity.pdbx_description
1 polymer ?
#
loop_
_entity_poly.entity_id
_entity_poly.type
_entity_poly.pdbx_seq_one_letter_code
_entity_poly.pdbx_strand_id
1 'polypeptide(L)'
;MQAEAAPLANFDKKTAALQSRNAALGKVSAAVGTFQAALTSLNSSATFQGLSAASSSKDVLSASASAGAVPGKYNINVTQLAQAQSLKTGGMASNTSTIGSGVPTTITVQFGTASGGKFGATGSVLGAAAAAGGISNGSLTLNGTAISTSSSTNSARALAEAINSQSEKTGVTATAGAASTAADLFAGFNTVSAGANSSYALSVGGVQIAALNSGGSMSAADLDTALGNASVRNALAAANITVSGRADNESLKFTAADGASIAVTETVSGAVSGGIGRAANEANNGSSVTATAGVTLRSNDGKQIVVGGANPGAAGFSAGSVGSHIDSEFALNGAMASKTITLDAGSQSLQGIRDAINKGDMGVTATIVSDGSANPYHLVLTSNKTGEATTMKITVGGPNGEAGDPAIAALLGYDPAGVQNMTQTVGAQSTVLNMNGIDIKSDSSTVTGVVEGVSLDVTGLGSSTVTVSKNTGAITTAVNDFVKAYNDLNKTISSLTSYNAETRTGGVLQGDASVRSIQSQLRRQIGSVMEGTGGKLNSLSQIGISFQQDGSLKLDSTKLSKAMSTNADDIGSLFAAMGTTTDGMIKFDKSTATTKPGTYAVNVTELATRGTLASSAALSGSTTIAPNTTWRVTLNQTDPVTESKTQEIKLTAGTYSNADLAAMLRSAINGNATFAGAGDTVETSLEDGILSLSSSKYGSMSNISIEGVSGSSVDSIFGGAAPKKGTDVVGTIGGVAAKGNGQALTASDGSGAAGIQITITGGKTGDRGTVTFSQGYAFQLTNLAASFIGKDSLLTSKTTGLNASIKSIADQRSRFEARLEGIEKRYRAQFVALDTALASMQNTSSYLTQQLASLSANWG
;
A
#
# COMPACT_ATOMS: atom_id res chain seq x y z
N MET A 1 -9.09 -5.78 82.47
CA MET A 1 -9.06 -6.16 81.04
C MET A 1 -8.22 -5.22 80.18
N GLN A 2 -8.43 -3.89 80.16
CA GLN A 2 -7.62 -2.99 79.33
C GLN A 2 -6.10 -3.03 79.63
N ALA A 3 -5.71 -3.05 80.90
CA ALA A 3 -4.29 -3.19 81.28
C ALA A 3 -3.68 -4.54 80.83
N GLU A 4 -4.45 -5.63 80.95
CA GLU A 4 -4.05 -6.98 80.53
C GLU A 4 -3.86 -7.08 79.00
N ALA A 5 -4.60 -6.28 78.23
CA ALA A 5 -4.53 -6.23 76.78
C ALA A 5 -3.37 -5.39 76.22
N ALA A 6 -2.63 -4.64 77.05
CA ALA A 6 -1.54 -3.77 76.61
C ALA A 6 -0.48 -4.43 75.70
N PRO A 7 -0.11 -5.73 75.87
CA PRO A 7 0.81 -6.40 74.96
C PRO A 7 0.31 -6.56 73.51
N LEU A 8 -1.01 -6.53 73.25
CA LEU A 8 -1.57 -6.59 71.89
C LEU A 8 -1.08 -5.43 71.03
N ALA A 9 -1.08 -4.21 71.59
CA ALA A 9 -0.58 -3.03 70.90
C ALA A 9 0.90 -3.15 70.50
N ASN A 10 1.70 -3.91 71.27
CA ASN A 10 3.09 -4.18 70.91
C ASN A 10 3.22 -5.17 69.75
N PHE A 11 2.35 -6.18 69.67
CA PHE A 11 2.28 -7.08 68.51
C PHE A 11 1.84 -6.33 67.25
N ASP A 12 0.86 -5.43 67.36
CA ASP A 12 0.39 -4.61 66.23
C ASP A 12 1.51 -3.69 65.74
N LYS A 13 2.23 -3.02 66.66
CA LYS A 13 3.41 -2.19 66.31
C LYS A 13 4.50 -3.00 65.61
N LYS A 14 4.83 -4.21 66.09
CA LYS A 14 5.83 -5.08 65.44
C LYS A 14 5.37 -5.53 64.06
N THR A 15 4.10 -5.92 63.93
CA THR A 15 3.49 -6.35 62.67
C THR A 15 3.53 -5.22 61.64
N ALA A 16 3.10 -4.02 62.02
CA ALA A 16 3.14 -2.83 61.16
C ALA A 16 4.57 -2.49 60.72
N ALA A 17 5.55 -2.59 61.63
CA ALA A 17 6.95 -2.37 61.29
C ALA A 17 7.50 -3.39 60.26
N LEU A 18 7.18 -4.68 60.42
CA LEU A 18 7.58 -5.71 59.47
C LEU A 18 6.85 -5.58 58.13
N GLN A 19 5.56 -5.26 58.13
CA GLN A 19 4.78 -4.99 56.92
C GLN A 19 5.33 -3.79 56.16
N SER A 20 5.70 -2.72 56.86
CA SER A 20 6.35 -1.54 56.26
C SER A 20 7.69 -1.90 55.61
N ARG A 21 8.52 -2.70 56.28
CA ARG A 21 9.77 -3.23 55.70
C ARG A 21 9.52 -4.10 54.48
N ASN A 22 8.51 -4.97 54.53
CA ASN A 22 8.14 -5.84 53.42
C ASN A 22 7.68 -5.03 52.19
N ALA A 23 6.82 -4.03 52.41
CA ALA A 23 6.38 -3.11 51.37
C ALA A 23 7.55 -2.30 50.78
N ALA A 24 8.50 -1.87 51.62
CA ALA A 24 9.69 -1.17 51.17
C ALA A 24 10.60 -2.07 50.31
N LEU A 25 10.82 -3.34 50.68
CA LEU A 25 11.54 -4.30 49.83
C LEU A 25 10.79 -4.58 48.52
N GLY A 26 9.46 -4.64 48.56
CA GLY A 26 8.62 -4.73 47.36
C GLY A 26 8.83 -3.55 46.41
N LYS A 27 8.95 -2.32 46.93
CA LYS A 27 9.29 -1.13 46.13
C LYS A 27 10.69 -1.22 45.51
N VAL A 28 11.69 -1.73 46.24
CA VAL A 28 13.03 -1.96 45.69
C VAL A 28 12.98 -3.01 44.58
N SER A 29 12.30 -4.14 44.80
CA SER A 29 12.13 -5.19 43.79
C SER A 29 11.44 -4.67 42.52
N ALA A 30 10.38 -3.88 42.67
CA ALA A 30 9.69 -3.26 41.54
C ALA A 30 10.62 -2.30 40.79
N ALA A 31 11.40 -1.46 41.50
CA ALA A 31 12.35 -0.55 40.87
C ALA A 31 13.48 -1.29 40.13
N VAL A 32 13.97 -2.42 40.67
CA VAL A 32 14.94 -3.29 39.97
C VAL A 32 14.31 -3.91 38.72
N GLY A 33 13.05 -4.32 38.78
CA GLY A 33 12.30 -4.81 37.62
C GLY A 33 12.14 -3.75 36.52
N THR A 34 11.79 -2.52 36.89
CA THR A 34 11.73 -1.39 35.93
C THR A 34 13.09 -1.10 35.32
N PHE A 35 14.16 -1.12 36.12
CA PHE A 35 15.53 -0.97 35.62
C PHE A 35 15.90 -2.09 34.64
N GLN A 36 15.59 -3.34 34.97
CA GLN A 36 15.81 -4.49 34.08
C GLN A 36 15.04 -4.33 32.76
N ALA A 37 13.79 -3.88 32.80
CA ALA A 37 12.98 -3.67 31.61
C ALA A 37 13.61 -2.61 30.67
N ALA A 38 14.11 -1.49 31.22
CA ALA A 38 14.78 -0.44 30.45
C ALA A 38 16.06 -0.92 29.74
N LEU A 39 16.72 -1.97 30.23
CA LEU A 39 17.90 -2.55 29.60
C LEU A 39 17.59 -3.37 28.35
N THR A 40 16.33 -3.79 28.15
CA THR A 40 15.94 -4.65 27.02
C THR A 40 16.27 -4.01 25.67
N SER A 41 15.94 -2.73 25.50
CA SER A 41 16.23 -1.98 24.27
C SER A 41 17.73 -1.85 24.02
N LEU A 42 18.54 -1.66 25.07
CA LEU A 42 20.00 -1.60 24.99
C LEU A 42 20.67 -2.96 24.84
N ASN A 43 19.96 -4.06 25.08
CA ASN A 43 20.45 -5.42 24.84
C ASN A 43 20.04 -5.95 23.46
N SER A 44 19.32 -5.15 22.66
CA SER A 44 18.89 -5.52 21.31
C SER A 44 19.87 -5.01 20.25
N SER A 45 20.37 -5.92 19.41
CA SER A 45 21.24 -5.57 18.29
C SER A 45 20.54 -4.67 17.26
N ALA A 46 19.22 -4.78 17.13
CA ALA A 46 18.41 -3.96 16.22
C ALA A 46 18.44 -2.47 16.58
N THR A 47 18.59 -2.12 17.86
CA THR A 47 18.70 -0.73 18.31
C THR A 47 19.95 -0.05 17.76
N PHE A 48 21.05 -0.79 17.61
CA PHE A 48 22.35 -0.24 17.18
C PHE A 48 22.61 -0.41 15.69
N GLN A 49 22.05 -1.44 15.07
CA GLN A 49 22.18 -1.69 13.63
C GLN A 49 21.04 -1.09 12.79
N GLY A 50 20.05 -0.45 13.44
CA GLY A 50 18.92 0.18 12.77
C GLY A 50 19.35 1.33 11.86
N LEU A 51 18.71 1.41 10.69
CA LEU A 51 18.84 2.51 9.75
C LEU A 51 17.59 3.40 9.78
N SER A 52 17.76 4.64 9.37
CA SER A 52 16.70 5.61 9.19
C SER A 52 16.85 6.28 7.83
N ALA A 53 15.73 6.57 7.17
CA ALA A 53 15.70 7.40 5.99
C ALA A 53 15.02 8.74 6.32
N ALA A 54 15.58 9.84 5.83
CA ALA A 54 15.01 11.17 6.00
C ALA A 54 14.94 11.88 4.66
N SER A 55 13.75 12.41 4.35
CA SER A 55 13.51 13.24 3.16
C SER A 55 13.77 14.71 3.47
N SER A 56 14.39 15.43 2.53
CA SER A 56 14.59 16.89 2.62
C SER A 56 13.28 17.66 2.42
N SER A 57 12.27 17.08 1.77
CA SER A 57 10.94 17.67 1.56
C SER A 57 9.84 16.64 1.82
N LYS A 58 9.15 16.76 2.96
CA LYS A 58 8.08 15.83 3.37
C LYS A 58 6.77 16.02 2.61
N ASP A 59 6.58 17.19 1.98
CA ASP A 59 5.40 17.46 1.15
C ASP A 59 5.48 16.71 -0.19
N VAL A 60 6.70 16.44 -0.66
CA VAL A 60 6.95 15.64 -1.87
C VAL A 60 6.92 14.16 -1.55
N LEU A 61 7.70 13.72 -0.56
CA LEU A 61 7.76 12.31 -0.15
C LEU A 61 8.30 12.13 1.27
N SER A 62 7.94 11.02 1.88
CA SER A 62 8.61 10.47 3.06
C SER A 62 9.34 9.17 2.71
N ALA A 63 10.28 8.73 3.55
CA ALA A 63 11.06 7.54 3.31
C ALA A 63 11.28 6.76 4.60
N SER A 64 11.37 5.44 4.49
CA SER A 64 11.78 4.55 5.57
C SER A 64 12.89 3.62 5.09
N ALA A 65 13.72 3.15 6.04
CA ALA A 65 14.82 2.23 5.78
C ALA A 65 14.70 1.00 6.68
N SER A 66 14.93 -0.17 6.10
CA SER A 66 15.05 -1.45 6.79
C SER A 66 16.53 -1.88 6.89
N ALA A 67 16.79 -3.03 7.49
CA ALA A 67 18.16 -3.54 7.71
C ALA A 67 18.95 -3.83 6.41
N GLY A 68 18.27 -3.96 5.25
CA GLY A 68 18.92 -4.13 3.95
C GLY A 68 19.30 -2.83 3.25
N ALA A 69 18.90 -1.67 3.80
CA ALA A 69 19.20 -0.38 3.19
C ALA A 69 20.69 -0.06 3.26
N VAL A 70 21.21 0.64 2.24
CA VAL A 70 22.60 1.12 2.23
C VAL A 70 22.62 2.61 2.59
N PRO A 71 23.43 3.03 3.59
CA PRO A 71 23.62 4.45 3.90
C PRO A 71 24.09 5.25 2.69
N GLY A 72 23.43 6.39 2.43
CA GLY A 72 23.67 7.16 1.23
C GLY A 72 22.67 8.29 1.04
N LYS A 73 22.85 9.06 -0.04
CA LYS A 73 21.93 10.11 -0.47
C LYS A 73 21.37 9.75 -1.84
N TYR A 74 20.05 9.87 -1.97
CA TYR A 74 19.31 9.59 -3.20
C TYR A 74 18.57 10.86 -3.60
N ASN A 75 18.93 11.42 -4.75
CA ASN A 75 18.23 12.58 -5.31
C ASN A 75 17.05 12.09 -6.11
N ILE A 76 15.86 12.55 -5.74
CA ILE A 76 14.60 12.09 -6.31
C ILE A 76 13.86 13.29 -6.89
N ASN A 77 13.33 13.15 -8.10
CA ASN A 77 12.43 14.11 -8.71
C ASN A 77 11.14 13.42 -9.15
N VAL A 78 10.02 13.78 -8.53
CA VAL A 78 8.70 13.23 -8.80
C VAL A 78 8.00 14.10 -9.84
N THR A 79 7.60 13.50 -10.95
CA THR A 79 6.94 14.18 -12.07
C THR A 79 5.48 13.80 -12.25
N GLN A 80 5.06 12.66 -11.69
CA GLN A 80 3.67 12.21 -11.72
C GLN A 80 3.33 11.42 -10.46
N LEU A 81 2.09 11.57 -9.97
CA LEU A 81 1.55 10.78 -8.86
C LEU A 81 0.67 9.65 -9.40
N ALA A 82 0.65 8.51 -8.71
CA ALA A 82 -0.30 7.47 -9.02
C ALA A 82 -1.73 7.94 -8.75
N GLN A 83 -2.65 7.65 -9.68
CA GLN A 83 -4.08 7.93 -9.56
C GLN A 83 -4.88 6.67 -9.83
N ALA A 84 -5.99 6.53 -9.12
CA ALA A 84 -6.98 5.49 -9.37
C ALA A 84 -7.98 6.00 -10.41
N GLN A 85 -8.31 5.15 -11.39
CA GLN A 85 -9.32 5.52 -12.36
C GLN A 85 -10.69 5.67 -11.68
N SER A 86 -11.45 6.68 -12.10
CA SER A 86 -12.85 6.88 -11.72
C SER A 86 -13.72 7.06 -12.95
N LEU A 87 -14.84 6.33 -12.98
CA LEU A 87 -15.84 6.33 -14.04
C LEU A 87 -17.19 6.76 -13.45
N LYS A 88 -17.98 7.53 -14.21
CA LYS A 88 -19.35 7.86 -13.85
C LYS A 88 -20.34 7.46 -14.95
N THR A 89 -21.55 7.08 -14.56
CA THR A 89 -22.66 6.89 -15.51
C THR A 89 -23.25 8.22 -15.96
N GLY A 90 -24.05 8.17 -17.03
CA GLY A 90 -25.06 9.20 -17.28
C GLY A 90 -26.01 9.38 -16.08
N GLY A 91 -26.67 10.54 -16.02
CA GLY A 91 -27.59 10.87 -14.94
C GLY A 91 -28.91 10.12 -15.04
N MET A 92 -29.45 9.68 -13.90
CA MET A 92 -30.76 9.03 -13.79
C MET A 92 -31.70 9.85 -12.91
N ALA A 93 -33.00 9.84 -13.24
CA ALA A 93 -34.03 10.54 -12.47
C ALA A 93 -34.23 9.96 -11.05
N SER A 94 -33.97 8.66 -10.86
CA SER A 94 -34.16 7.95 -9.59
C SER A 94 -33.00 6.98 -9.35
N ASN A 95 -32.59 6.84 -8.09
CA ASN A 95 -31.60 5.85 -7.67
C ASN A 95 -32.20 4.50 -7.23
N THR A 96 -33.52 4.44 -7.01
CA THR A 96 -34.25 3.24 -6.55
C THR A 96 -35.09 2.59 -7.63
N SER A 97 -35.46 3.32 -8.69
CA SER A 97 -36.24 2.78 -9.79
C SER A 97 -35.44 1.72 -10.56
N THR A 98 -36.12 0.64 -10.97
CA THR A 98 -35.53 -0.41 -11.79
C THR A 98 -35.16 0.14 -13.16
N ILE A 99 -33.93 -0.12 -13.60
CA ILE A 99 -33.38 0.33 -14.89
C ILE A 99 -33.60 -0.74 -15.95
N GLY A 100 -33.42 -2.01 -15.57
CA GLY A 100 -33.58 -3.16 -16.46
C GLY A 100 -35.00 -3.72 -16.48
N SER A 101 -35.20 -4.64 -17.42
CA SER A 101 -36.42 -5.44 -17.62
C SER A 101 -36.57 -6.61 -16.63
N GLY A 102 -35.63 -6.78 -15.69
CA GLY A 102 -35.61 -7.87 -14.73
C GLY A 102 -34.84 -9.12 -15.18
N VAL A 103 -34.24 -9.11 -16.38
CA VAL A 103 -33.42 -10.23 -16.90
C VAL A 103 -32.13 -10.36 -16.08
N PRO A 104 -31.79 -11.54 -15.53
CA PRO A 104 -30.54 -11.74 -14.79
C PRO A 104 -29.33 -11.21 -15.57
N THR A 105 -28.57 -10.32 -14.96
CA THR A 105 -27.51 -9.57 -15.65
C THR A 105 -26.20 -9.71 -14.89
N THR A 106 -25.15 -10.17 -15.55
CA THR A 106 -23.80 -10.23 -14.98
C THR A 106 -23.03 -8.95 -15.27
N ILE A 107 -22.33 -8.43 -14.27
CA ILE A 107 -21.33 -7.36 -14.43
C ILE A 107 -19.97 -7.98 -14.20
N THR A 108 -19.06 -7.83 -15.16
CA THR A 108 -17.67 -8.25 -15.05
C THR A 108 -16.76 -7.03 -15.09
N VAL A 109 -15.91 -6.89 -14.08
CA VAL A 109 -14.88 -5.85 -14.00
C VAL A 109 -13.51 -6.50 -14.22
N GLN A 110 -12.76 -5.92 -15.15
CA GLN A 110 -11.40 -6.30 -15.48
C GLN A 110 -10.50 -5.06 -15.40
N PHE A 111 -9.21 -5.27 -15.19
CA PHE A 111 -8.21 -4.20 -15.09
C PHE A 111 -7.09 -4.43 -16.09
N GLY A 112 -6.53 -3.35 -16.61
CA GLY A 112 -5.54 -3.38 -17.68
C GLY A 112 -4.95 -2.01 -17.99
N THR A 113 -4.30 -1.92 -19.14
CA THR A 113 -3.74 -0.69 -19.69
C THR A 113 -4.42 -0.38 -21.00
N ALA A 114 -4.90 0.85 -21.17
CA ALA A 114 -5.35 1.37 -22.45
C ALA A 114 -4.18 2.04 -23.18
N SER A 115 -3.92 1.66 -24.43
CA SER A 115 -2.80 2.17 -25.24
C SER A 115 -3.21 2.58 -26.64
N GLY A 116 -2.37 3.36 -27.32
CA GLY A 116 -2.54 3.72 -28.74
C GLY A 116 -3.48 4.90 -29.02
N GLY A 117 -4.59 5.02 -28.28
CA GLY A 117 -5.61 6.04 -28.54
C GLY A 117 -5.66 7.17 -27.51
N LYS A 118 -6.20 8.32 -27.95
CA LYS A 118 -6.42 9.52 -27.12
C LYS A 118 -7.92 9.75 -26.95
N PHE A 119 -8.28 10.50 -25.91
CA PHE A 119 -9.66 10.95 -25.75
C PHE A 119 -10.10 11.80 -26.94
N GLY A 120 -11.26 11.49 -27.50
CA GLY A 120 -11.84 12.23 -28.60
C GLY A 120 -13.36 12.13 -28.64
N ALA A 121 -13.99 13.05 -29.36
CA ALA A 121 -15.44 13.15 -29.48
C ALA A 121 -15.83 13.47 -30.92
N THR A 122 -16.71 12.66 -31.51
CA THR A 122 -17.28 12.91 -32.83
C THR A 122 -18.57 13.70 -32.68
N GLY A 123 -18.61 14.90 -33.25
CA GLY A 123 -19.79 15.75 -33.28
C GLY A 123 -20.79 15.31 -34.34
N SER A 124 -22.06 15.66 -34.14
CA SER A 124 -23.12 15.47 -35.13
C SER A 124 -22.88 16.34 -36.37
N VAL A 125 -23.58 15.98 -37.45
CA VAL A 125 -23.60 16.79 -38.69
C VAL A 125 -24.11 18.20 -38.37
N LEU A 126 -23.47 19.22 -38.95
CA LEU A 126 -23.88 20.62 -38.76
C LEU A 126 -25.29 20.86 -39.31
N GLY A 127 -26.15 21.51 -38.52
CA GLY A 127 -27.53 21.81 -38.93
C GLY A 127 -27.63 22.86 -40.04
N ALA A 128 -28.80 22.93 -40.68
CA ALA A 128 -29.05 23.85 -41.81
C ALA A 128 -28.80 25.34 -41.47
N ALA A 129 -29.07 25.75 -40.23
CA ALA A 129 -28.82 27.13 -39.78
C ALA A 129 -27.32 27.47 -39.77
N ALA A 130 -26.48 26.54 -39.29
CA ALA A 130 -25.02 26.69 -39.32
C ALA A 130 -24.48 26.65 -40.75
N ALA A 131 -25.06 25.81 -41.62
CA ALA A 131 -24.69 25.73 -43.03
C ALA A 131 -24.99 27.03 -43.80
N ALA A 132 -26.10 27.71 -43.47
CA ALA A 132 -26.52 28.94 -44.17
C ALA A 132 -25.90 30.21 -43.58
N GLY A 133 -25.81 30.31 -42.25
CA GLY A 133 -25.42 31.54 -41.54
C GLY A 133 -24.11 31.48 -40.77
N GLY A 134 -23.42 30.33 -40.78
CA GLY A 134 -22.24 30.06 -39.97
C GLY A 134 -22.52 29.91 -38.47
N ILE A 135 -21.48 29.59 -37.71
CA ILE A 135 -21.57 29.42 -36.25
C ILE A 135 -21.18 30.73 -35.57
N SER A 136 -22.09 31.33 -34.80
CA SER A 136 -21.82 32.60 -34.09
C SER A 136 -20.67 32.46 -33.08
N ASN A 137 -19.85 33.50 -32.96
CA ASN A 137 -18.72 33.51 -32.03
C ASN A 137 -19.15 33.22 -30.58
N GLY A 138 -18.37 32.41 -29.85
CA GLY A 138 -18.70 32.00 -28.48
C GLY A 138 -19.77 30.91 -28.36
N SER A 139 -20.29 30.39 -29.48
CA SER A 139 -21.22 29.24 -29.46
C SER A 139 -20.53 27.97 -28.94
N LEU A 140 -19.24 27.78 -29.25
CA LEU A 140 -18.43 26.65 -28.82
C LEU A 140 -17.25 27.12 -27.95
N THR A 141 -17.06 26.48 -26.80
CA THR A 141 -15.80 26.50 -26.04
C THR A 141 -15.25 25.09 -25.92
N LEU A 142 -13.93 24.95 -25.98
CA LEU A 142 -13.20 23.70 -25.75
C LEU A 142 -12.19 23.93 -24.63
N ASN A 143 -12.26 23.11 -23.57
CA ASN A 143 -11.43 23.23 -22.37
C ASN A 143 -11.44 24.66 -21.79
N GLY A 144 -12.62 25.29 -21.77
CA GLY A 144 -12.83 26.65 -21.28
C GLY A 144 -12.40 27.78 -22.25
N THR A 145 -11.78 27.46 -23.39
CA THR A 145 -11.36 28.43 -24.39
C THR A 145 -12.42 28.57 -25.49
N ALA A 146 -12.89 29.78 -25.76
CA ALA A 146 -13.84 30.03 -26.86
C ALA A 146 -13.19 29.84 -28.23
N ILE A 147 -13.90 29.11 -29.10
CA ILE A 147 -13.49 28.92 -30.49
C ILE A 147 -13.95 30.12 -31.31
N SER A 148 -13.02 30.67 -32.07
CA SER A 148 -13.24 31.85 -32.90
C SER A 148 -14.02 31.45 -34.16
N THR A 149 -15.36 31.51 -34.07
CA THR A 149 -16.27 31.20 -35.19
C THR A 149 -16.98 32.45 -35.69
N SER A 150 -17.47 32.40 -36.94
CA SER A 150 -18.21 33.52 -37.55
C SER A 150 -19.19 33.01 -38.62
N SER A 151 -19.80 33.93 -39.38
CA SER A 151 -20.63 33.58 -40.54
C SER A 151 -19.88 32.78 -41.62
N SER A 152 -18.55 32.85 -41.64
CA SER A 152 -17.71 32.02 -42.53
C SER A 152 -17.48 30.59 -42.01
N THR A 153 -17.79 30.31 -40.73
CA THR A 153 -17.68 28.97 -40.15
C THR A 153 -18.94 28.17 -40.42
N ASN A 154 -19.18 27.85 -41.69
CA ASN A 154 -20.43 27.25 -42.19
C ASN A 154 -20.28 25.80 -42.72
N SER A 155 -19.12 25.18 -42.48
CA SER A 155 -18.81 23.82 -42.88
C SER A 155 -17.97 23.12 -41.80
N ALA A 156 -17.92 21.78 -41.83
CA ALA A 156 -17.09 21.02 -40.91
C ALA A 156 -15.61 21.36 -41.09
N ARG A 157 -15.18 21.59 -42.35
CA ARG A 157 -13.84 22.06 -42.68
C ARG A 157 -13.50 23.37 -41.98
N ALA A 158 -14.33 24.40 -42.16
CA ALA A 158 -14.10 25.71 -41.54
C ALA A 158 -14.11 25.65 -40.01
N LEU A 159 -14.97 24.81 -39.42
CA LEU A 159 -14.99 24.59 -37.98
C LEU A 159 -13.73 23.87 -37.48
N ALA A 160 -13.26 22.83 -38.18
CA ALA A 160 -12.03 22.13 -37.83
C ALA A 160 -10.80 23.05 -37.94
N GLU A 161 -10.72 23.88 -38.98
CA GLU A 161 -9.69 24.91 -39.15
C GLU A 161 -9.72 25.92 -37.99
N ALA A 162 -10.89 26.41 -37.60
CA ALA A 162 -11.06 27.32 -36.46
C ALA A 162 -10.56 26.69 -35.15
N ILE A 163 -10.91 25.43 -34.88
CA ILE A 163 -10.44 24.70 -33.69
C ILE A 163 -8.92 24.49 -33.73
N ASN A 164 -8.39 24.01 -34.86
CA ASN A 164 -6.96 23.71 -35.01
C ASN A 164 -6.08 24.95 -34.89
N SER A 165 -6.57 26.12 -35.33
CA SER A 165 -5.88 27.41 -35.15
C SER A 165 -5.68 27.79 -33.68
N GLN A 166 -6.45 27.18 -32.76
CA GLN A 166 -6.39 27.39 -31.33
C GLN A 166 -5.97 26.11 -30.57
N SER A 167 -5.38 25.12 -31.25
CA SER A 167 -5.06 23.80 -30.68
C SER A 167 -4.04 23.84 -29.53
N GLU A 168 -3.08 24.76 -29.54
CA GLU A 168 -2.13 24.94 -28.43
C GLU A 168 -2.79 25.50 -27.16
N LYS A 169 -3.85 26.31 -27.31
CA LYS A 169 -4.60 26.89 -26.18
C LYS A 169 -5.65 25.93 -25.64
N THR A 170 -6.35 25.26 -26.54
CA THR A 170 -7.42 24.32 -26.19
C THR A 170 -6.87 22.96 -25.79
N GLY A 171 -5.68 22.58 -26.27
CA GLY A 171 -5.17 21.21 -26.17
C GLY A 171 -5.93 20.22 -27.06
N VAL A 172 -6.71 20.69 -28.03
CA VAL A 172 -7.61 19.88 -28.87
C VAL A 172 -7.29 20.09 -30.34
N THR A 173 -7.25 18.99 -31.09
CA THR A 173 -7.24 19.00 -32.56
C THR A 173 -8.58 18.53 -33.09
N ALA A 174 -8.90 18.91 -34.32
CA ALA A 174 -10.15 18.63 -34.99
C ALA A 174 -9.90 18.09 -36.40
N THR A 175 -10.67 17.07 -36.79
CA THR A 175 -10.70 16.53 -38.15
C THR A 175 -12.13 16.62 -38.68
N ALA A 176 -12.32 17.25 -39.83
CA ALA A 176 -13.62 17.32 -40.47
C ALA A 176 -14.02 15.95 -41.03
N GLY A 177 -15.28 15.56 -40.84
CA GLY A 177 -15.85 14.40 -41.54
C GLY A 177 -16.15 14.72 -43.00
N ALA A 178 -16.38 13.69 -43.82
CA ALA A 178 -16.78 13.87 -45.21
C ALA A 178 -18.26 14.29 -45.31
N ALA A 179 -18.55 15.39 -46.01
CA ALA A 179 -19.92 15.77 -46.31
C ALA A 179 -20.40 14.95 -47.50
N SER A 180 -21.61 14.40 -47.44
CA SER A 180 -22.11 13.50 -48.47
C SER A 180 -23.60 13.69 -48.65
N THR A 181 -24.06 13.85 -49.90
CA THR A 181 -25.49 13.96 -50.19
C THR A 181 -26.23 12.68 -49.78
N ALA A 182 -27.51 12.82 -49.40
CA ALA A 182 -28.34 11.66 -49.10
C ALA A 182 -28.39 10.72 -50.33
N ALA A 183 -28.40 9.41 -50.08
CA ALA A 183 -28.34 8.41 -51.15
C ALA A 183 -29.58 8.45 -52.05
N ASP A 184 -30.72 8.86 -51.50
CA ASP A 184 -32.01 9.01 -52.15
C ASP A 184 -32.27 10.45 -52.64
N LEU A 185 -31.29 11.36 -52.56
CA LEU A 185 -31.49 12.76 -52.98
C LEU A 185 -31.95 12.83 -54.44
N PHE A 186 -31.40 11.98 -55.31
CA PHE A 186 -31.76 11.90 -56.73
C PHE A 186 -32.77 10.79 -57.05
N ALA A 187 -33.34 10.12 -56.04
CA ALA A 187 -34.40 9.15 -56.25
C ALA A 187 -35.61 9.87 -56.86
N GLY A 188 -36.10 9.38 -58.00
CA GLY A 188 -37.16 10.06 -58.76
C GLY A 188 -36.72 11.33 -59.50
N PHE A 189 -35.43 11.50 -59.84
CA PHE A 189 -35.01 12.55 -60.79
C PHE A 189 -35.66 12.31 -62.16
N ASN A 190 -36.76 13.03 -62.42
CA ASN A 190 -37.52 12.93 -63.66
C ASN A 190 -37.06 13.97 -64.69
N THR A 191 -37.40 13.73 -65.96
CA THR A 191 -37.05 14.62 -67.07
C THR A 191 -37.40 16.07 -66.74
N VAL A 192 -36.38 16.91 -66.69
CA VAL A 192 -36.53 18.36 -66.52
C VAL A 192 -36.89 18.96 -67.86
N SER A 193 -37.95 19.77 -67.93
CA SER A 193 -38.37 20.45 -69.17
C SER A 193 -38.50 21.94 -68.94
N ALA A 194 -37.84 22.75 -69.77
CA ALA A 194 -37.91 24.21 -69.74
C ALA A 194 -38.85 24.73 -70.83
N GLY A 195 -39.90 25.44 -70.45
CA GLY A 195 -40.82 26.11 -71.36
C GLY A 195 -40.19 27.29 -72.13
N ALA A 196 -41.00 27.99 -72.91
CA ALA A 196 -40.55 29.19 -73.63
C ALA A 196 -40.05 30.26 -72.64
N ASN A 197 -38.96 30.96 -72.99
CA ASN A 197 -38.32 31.99 -72.16
C ASN A 197 -37.94 31.52 -70.74
N SER A 198 -37.71 30.21 -70.56
CA SER A 198 -37.39 29.59 -69.27
C SER A 198 -35.98 29.02 -69.28
N SER A 199 -35.37 28.87 -68.10
CA SER A 199 -34.03 28.32 -67.93
C SER A 199 -33.93 27.49 -66.67
N TYR A 200 -33.15 26.41 -66.73
CA TYR A 200 -32.82 25.56 -65.60
C TYR A 200 -31.31 25.40 -65.51
N ALA A 201 -30.76 25.41 -64.29
CA ALA A 201 -29.38 25.00 -64.04
C ALA A 201 -29.28 24.18 -62.77
N LEU A 202 -28.61 23.04 -62.85
CA LEU A 202 -28.22 22.22 -61.70
C LEU A 202 -26.76 22.48 -61.37
N SER A 203 -26.49 22.94 -60.16
CA SER A 203 -25.13 23.15 -59.66
C SER A 203 -24.88 22.35 -58.39
N VAL A 204 -23.66 21.84 -58.25
CA VAL A 204 -23.21 21.08 -57.07
C VAL A 204 -21.93 21.71 -56.55
N GLY A 205 -21.95 22.18 -55.29
CA GLY A 205 -20.82 22.87 -54.68
C GLY A 205 -20.38 24.12 -55.45
N GLY A 206 -21.32 24.79 -56.14
CA GLY A 206 -21.05 25.95 -57.00
C GLY A 206 -20.58 25.62 -58.42
N VAL A 207 -20.36 24.35 -58.76
CA VAL A 207 -20.05 23.90 -60.12
C VAL A 207 -21.35 23.62 -60.87
N GLN A 208 -21.61 24.32 -61.97
CA GLN A 208 -22.75 24.01 -62.83
C GLN A 208 -22.51 22.68 -63.55
N ILE A 209 -23.34 21.69 -63.25
CA ILE A 209 -23.25 20.33 -63.80
C ILE A 209 -24.06 20.22 -65.08
N ALA A 210 -25.21 20.88 -65.12
CA ALA A 210 -26.17 20.76 -66.20
C ALA A 210 -26.99 22.05 -66.34
N ALA A 211 -27.36 22.41 -67.56
CA ALA A 211 -28.22 23.56 -67.82
C ALA A 211 -29.13 23.32 -69.03
N LEU A 212 -30.32 23.93 -69.02
CA LEU A 212 -31.28 23.95 -70.12
C LEU A 212 -31.62 25.38 -70.51
N ASN A 213 -31.65 25.61 -71.82
CA ASN A 213 -32.17 26.84 -72.43
C ASN A 213 -33.66 26.67 -72.77
N SER A 214 -34.31 27.79 -73.13
CA SER A 214 -35.73 27.85 -73.52
C SER A 214 -36.11 26.73 -74.49
N GLY A 215 -37.09 25.90 -74.11
CA GLY A 215 -37.60 24.79 -74.93
C GLY A 215 -36.83 23.46 -74.82
N GLY A 216 -35.79 23.37 -73.97
CA GLY A 216 -34.98 22.16 -73.80
C GLY A 216 -35.53 21.16 -72.77
N SER A 217 -35.06 19.91 -72.84
CA SER A 217 -35.34 18.85 -71.86
C SER A 217 -34.08 18.09 -71.46
N MET A 218 -34.02 17.56 -70.23
CA MET A 218 -32.90 16.78 -69.69
C MET A 218 -33.41 15.59 -68.89
N SER A 219 -33.01 14.38 -69.28
CA SER A 219 -33.26 13.14 -68.52
C SER A 219 -32.15 12.84 -67.51
N ALA A 220 -32.36 11.82 -66.67
CA ALA A 220 -31.31 11.30 -65.79
C ALA A 220 -30.06 10.82 -66.56
N ALA A 221 -30.25 10.19 -67.72
CA ALA A 221 -29.14 9.75 -68.58
C ALA A 221 -28.36 10.92 -69.20
N ASP A 222 -29.04 12.04 -69.49
CA ASP A 222 -28.38 13.27 -69.95
C ASP A 222 -27.54 13.90 -68.83
N LEU A 223 -28.03 13.85 -67.59
CA LEU A 223 -27.28 14.29 -66.41
C LEU A 223 -26.05 13.41 -66.18
N ASP A 224 -26.17 12.08 -66.32
CA ASP A 224 -25.03 11.16 -66.24
C ASP A 224 -23.99 11.42 -67.35
N THR A 225 -24.45 11.76 -68.55
CA THR A 225 -23.58 12.15 -69.66
C THR A 225 -22.83 13.45 -69.34
N ALA A 226 -23.52 14.44 -68.76
CA ALA A 226 -22.92 15.69 -68.33
C ALA A 226 -21.87 15.46 -67.22
N LEU A 227 -22.16 14.59 -66.25
CA LEU A 227 -21.22 14.18 -65.21
C LEU A 227 -20.03 13.35 -65.74
N GLY A 228 -20.18 12.69 -66.89
CA GLY A 228 -19.10 12.01 -67.59
C GLY A 228 -18.12 12.96 -68.31
N ASN A 229 -18.51 14.22 -68.54
CA ASN A 229 -17.70 15.21 -69.23
C ASN A 229 -16.43 15.55 -68.41
N ALA A 230 -15.27 15.54 -69.07
CA ALA A 230 -13.99 15.79 -68.42
C ALA A 230 -13.91 17.19 -67.75
N SER A 231 -14.50 18.22 -68.37
CA SER A 231 -14.51 19.58 -67.82
C SER A 231 -15.33 19.65 -66.53
N VAL A 232 -16.50 19.01 -66.48
CA VAL A 232 -17.36 18.95 -65.28
C VAL A 232 -16.68 18.16 -64.16
N ARG A 233 -16.09 17.00 -64.48
CA ARG A 233 -15.34 16.20 -63.49
C ARG A 233 -14.13 16.94 -62.94
N ASN A 234 -13.38 17.64 -63.80
CA ASN A 234 -12.24 18.45 -63.37
C ASN A 234 -12.68 19.62 -62.48
N ALA A 235 -13.80 20.28 -62.81
CA ALA A 235 -14.35 21.36 -62.00
C ALA A 235 -14.85 20.87 -60.63
N LEU A 236 -15.54 19.73 -60.59
CA LEU A 236 -15.95 19.08 -59.34
C LEU A 236 -14.75 18.62 -58.50
N ALA A 237 -13.74 18.01 -59.12
CA ALA A 237 -12.51 17.61 -58.45
C ALA A 237 -11.73 18.82 -57.91
N ALA A 238 -11.69 19.93 -58.66
CA ALA A 238 -11.10 21.20 -58.19
C ALA A 238 -11.86 21.80 -57.00
N ALA A 239 -13.17 21.52 -56.90
CA ALA A 239 -14.00 21.83 -55.74
C ALA A 239 -13.91 20.75 -54.63
N ASN A 240 -13.01 19.78 -54.74
CA ASN A 240 -12.85 18.61 -53.84
C ASN A 240 -14.09 17.71 -53.72
N ILE A 241 -14.95 17.70 -54.74
CA ILE A 241 -16.16 16.88 -54.79
C ILE A 241 -15.92 15.66 -55.67
N THR A 242 -16.15 14.50 -55.07
CA THR A 242 -16.15 13.21 -55.77
C THR A 242 -17.58 12.79 -56.09
N VAL A 243 -17.77 12.17 -57.25
CA VAL A 243 -19.06 11.66 -57.71
C VAL A 243 -19.02 10.14 -57.70
N SER A 244 -20.08 9.53 -57.17
CA SER A 244 -20.29 8.08 -57.20
C SER A 244 -21.74 7.77 -57.56
N GLY A 245 -21.99 6.59 -58.12
CA GLY A 245 -23.32 6.22 -58.61
C GLY A 245 -23.70 6.93 -59.90
N ARG A 246 -24.98 6.82 -60.27
CA ARG A 246 -25.56 7.40 -61.50
C ARG A 246 -26.95 7.94 -61.20
N ALA A 247 -27.38 8.95 -61.94
CA ALA A 247 -28.73 9.50 -61.83
C ALA A 247 -29.75 8.49 -62.40
N ASP A 248 -29.41 7.78 -63.47
CA ASP A 248 -30.30 6.83 -64.17
C ASP A 248 -30.72 5.61 -63.32
N ASN A 249 -29.98 5.30 -62.26
CA ASN A 249 -30.25 4.20 -61.34
C ASN A 249 -30.45 4.67 -59.89
N GLU A 250 -30.72 5.97 -59.70
CA GLU A 250 -31.05 6.57 -58.40
C GLU A 250 -29.95 6.43 -57.32
N SER A 251 -28.69 6.19 -57.72
CA SER A 251 -27.58 6.00 -56.77
C SER A 251 -26.61 7.20 -56.70
N LEU A 252 -26.89 8.27 -57.45
CA LEU A 252 -26.00 9.41 -57.57
C LEU A 252 -25.74 10.09 -56.22
N LYS A 253 -24.46 10.16 -55.85
CA LYS A 253 -23.98 10.75 -54.61
C LYS A 253 -22.74 11.62 -54.84
N PHE A 254 -22.76 12.80 -54.25
CA PHE A 254 -21.62 13.71 -54.20
C PHE A 254 -21.01 13.70 -52.80
N THR A 255 -19.68 13.60 -52.73
CA THR A 255 -18.95 13.53 -51.46
C THR A 255 -17.75 14.48 -51.47
N ALA A 256 -17.65 15.32 -50.45
CA ALA A 256 -16.54 16.23 -50.18
C ALA A 256 -15.76 15.69 -48.99
N ALA A 257 -14.64 15.03 -49.26
CA ALA A 257 -13.84 14.34 -48.24
C ALA A 257 -13.13 15.31 -47.28
N ASP A 258 -12.93 16.56 -47.69
CA ASP A 258 -12.33 17.62 -46.88
C ASP A 258 -13.31 18.27 -45.89
N GLY A 259 -14.59 17.87 -45.92
CA GLY A 259 -15.65 18.38 -45.05
C GLY A 259 -16.23 19.73 -45.44
N ALA A 260 -15.99 20.18 -46.67
CA ALA A 260 -16.72 21.32 -47.25
C ALA A 260 -18.21 20.97 -47.41
N SER A 261 -19.08 21.96 -47.22
CA SER A 261 -20.53 21.78 -47.42
C SER A 261 -20.85 21.65 -48.91
N ILE A 262 -21.72 20.71 -49.29
CA ILE A 262 -22.13 20.50 -50.67
C ILE A 262 -23.54 21.04 -50.84
N ALA A 263 -23.68 22.20 -51.48
CA ALA A 263 -24.98 22.69 -51.92
C ALA A 263 -25.32 22.10 -53.29
N VAL A 264 -26.43 21.35 -53.36
CA VAL A 264 -27.05 20.91 -54.62
C VAL A 264 -28.20 21.86 -54.91
N THR A 265 -28.06 22.67 -55.95
CA THR A 265 -28.98 23.79 -56.23
C THR A 265 -29.56 23.67 -57.63
N GLU A 266 -30.89 23.63 -57.70
CA GLU A 266 -31.68 23.83 -58.90
C GLU A 266 -32.05 25.31 -59.00
N THR A 267 -31.49 26.01 -59.98
CA THR A 267 -31.84 27.40 -60.28
C THR A 267 -32.81 27.42 -61.45
N VAL A 268 -33.98 28.01 -61.24
CA VAL A 268 -35.06 28.07 -62.23
C VAL A 268 -35.46 29.51 -62.51
N SER A 269 -35.73 29.80 -63.79
CA SER A 269 -36.45 31.00 -64.23
C SER A 269 -37.51 30.60 -65.25
N GLY A 270 -38.71 31.16 -65.16
CA GLY A 270 -39.84 30.81 -66.03
C GLY A 270 -40.53 29.50 -65.66
N ALA A 271 -41.20 28.87 -66.64
CA ALA A 271 -41.93 27.62 -66.47
C ALA A 271 -41.01 26.41 -66.69
N VAL A 272 -40.52 25.82 -65.61
CA VAL A 272 -39.77 24.55 -65.64
C VAL A 272 -40.57 23.47 -64.91
N SER A 273 -40.56 22.24 -65.41
CA SER A 273 -41.14 21.06 -64.73
C SER A 273 -40.12 19.94 -64.56
N GLY A 274 -40.34 19.03 -63.62
CA GLY A 274 -39.42 17.92 -63.30
C GLY A 274 -38.24 18.32 -62.42
N GLY A 275 -37.23 17.46 -62.30
CA GLY A 275 -36.03 17.69 -61.48
C GLY A 275 -36.01 16.87 -60.19
N ILE A 276 -35.20 17.32 -59.22
CA ILE A 276 -34.93 16.59 -57.98
C ILE A 276 -36.20 16.46 -57.14
N GLY A 277 -36.65 15.22 -56.89
CA GLY A 277 -37.81 14.93 -56.05
C GLY A 277 -39.16 15.37 -56.62
N ARG A 278 -39.24 15.66 -57.93
CA ARG A 278 -40.45 16.14 -58.61
C ARG A 278 -40.87 15.19 -59.73
N ALA A 279 -42.18 15.05 -59.96
CA ALA A 279 -42.68 14.34 -61.14
C ALA A 279 -42.39 15.14 -62.42
N ALA A 280 -42.28 14.48 -63.59
CA ALA A 280 -41.89 15.13 -64.86
C ALA A 280 -42.74 16.35 -65.25
N ASN A 281 -44.02 16.37 -64.89
CA ASN A 281 -44.98 17.45 -65.20
C ASN A 281 -45.21 18.41 -64.01
N GLU A 282 -44.56 18.17 -62.88
CA GLU A 282 -44.70 19.01 -61.69
C GLU A 282 -43.82 20.25 -61.82
N ALA A 283 -44.36 21.43 -61.49
CA ALA A 283 -43.62 22.69 -61.58
C ALA A 283 -42.40 22.69 -60.65
N ASN A 284 -41.25 23.08 -61.19
CA ASN A 284 -40.02 23.28 -60.44
C ASN A 284 -39.82 24.77 -60.17
N ASN A 285 -39.81 25.15 -58.90
CA ASN A 285 -39.58 26.53 -58.46
C ASN A 285 -38.13 26.79 -58.00
N GLY A 286 -37.23 25.87 -58.32
CA GLY A 286 -35.89 25.79 -57.76
C GLY A 286 -35.87 25.09 -56.40
N SER A 287 -34.68 24.64 -56.02
CA SER A 287 -34.42 23.98 -54.73
C SER A 287 -32.93 24.13 -54.38
N SER A 288 -32.61 24.10 -53.09
CA SER A 288 -31.22 23.97 -52.63
C SER A 288 -31.16 23.07 -51.41
N VAL A 289 -30.40 21.98 -51.52
CA VAL A 289 -30.15 21.04 -50.42
C VAL A 289 -28.67 21.07 -50.11
N THR A 290 -28.33 21.39 -48.86
CA THR A 290 -26.94 21.43 -48.41
C THR A 290 -26.61 20.20 -47.57
N ALA A 291 -25.71 19.36 -48.08
CA ALA A 291 -25.09 18.31 -47.28
C ALA A 291 -23.92 18.88 -46.49
N THR A 292 -23.89 18.59 -45.20
CA THR A 292 -22.82 19.00 -44.27
C THR A 292 -22.20 17.77 -43.62
N ALA A 293 -21.15 17.97 -42.83
CA ALA A 293 -20.52 16.93 -42.01
C ALA A 293 -20.39 17.41 -40.56
N GLY A 294 -19.99 16.51 -39.67
CA GLY A 294 -19.56 16.83 -38.31
C GLY A 294 -18.04 16.96 -38.20
N VAL A 295 -17.55 17.26 -37.01
CA VAL A 295 -16.11 17.33 -36.69
C VAL A 295 -15.78 16.29 -35.62
N THR A 296 -14.65 15.61 -35.75
CA THR A 296 -14.10 14.75 -34.68
C THR A 296 -12.99 15.49 -33.96
N LEU A 297 -13.15 15.64 -32.64
CA LEU A 297 -12.16 16.23 -31.75
C LEU A 297 -11.22 15.16 -31.21
N ARG A 298 -9.94 15.48 -31.04
CA ARG A 298 -8.95 14.63 -30.37
C ARG A 298 -8.14 15.48 -29.39
N SER A 299 -7.98 14.97 -28.18
CA SER A 299 -7.15 15.57 -27.15
C SER A 299 -5.67 15.37 -27.46
N ASN A 300 -4.85 16.39 -27.22
CA ASN A 300 -3.40 16.32 -27.41
C ASN A 300 -2.68 15.72 -26.20
N ASP A 301 -3.18 15.97 -24.99
CA ASP A 301 -2.57 15.55 -23.73
C ASP A 301 -3.18 14.26 -23.15
N GLY A 302 -4.12 13.64 -23.88
CA GLY A 302 -4.77 12.40 -23.46
C GLY A 302 -5.79 12.60 -22.33
N LYS A 303 -6.16 13.83 -21.99
CA LYS A 303 -7.28 14.12 -21.06
C LYS A 303 -8.59 14.29 -21.81
N GLN A 304 -9.71 14.17 -21.09
CA GLN A 304 -11.04 14.45 -21.63
C GLN A 304 -11.18 15.89 -22.14
N ILE A 305 -12.09 16.07 -23.10
CA ILE A 305 -12.37 17.36 -23.74
C ILE A 305 -13.62 17.94 -23.07
N VAL A 306 -13.55 19.15 -22.53
CA VAL A 306 -14.73 19.83 -21.99
C VAL A 306 -15.32 20.73 -23.07
N VAL A 307 -16.53 20.39 -23.53
CA VAL A 307 -17.29 21.20 -24.47
C VAL A 307 -18.23 22.13 -23.70
N GLY A 308 -18.26 23.40 -24.10
CA GLY A 308 -19.21 24.38 -23.57
C GLY A 308 -19.54 25.46 -24.61
N GLY A 309 -19.93 26.64 -24.13
CA GLY A 309 -20.32 27.78 -24.94
C GLY A 309 -21.82 28.05 -24.90
N ALA A 310 -22.24 29.14 -25.54
CA ALA A 310 -23.63 29.57 -25.52
C ALA A 310 -24.56 28.65 -26.32
N ASN A 311 -24.03 27.94 -27.33
CA ASN A 311 -24.79 27.00 -28.15
C ASN A 311 -23.86 25.96 -28.83
N PRO A 312 -23.25 25.03 -28.07
CA PRO A 312 -22.34 24.03 -28.64
C PRO A 312 -23.04 23.11 -29.65
N GLY A 313 -24.37 22.99 -29.57
CA GLY A 313 -25.17 22.22 -30.53
C GLY A 313 -25.07 22.76 -31.97
N ALA A 314 -24.85 24.06 -32.15
CA ALA A 314 -24.60 24.63 -33.48
C ALA A 314 -23.30 24.11 -34.12
N ALA A 315 -22.34 23.66 -33.32
CA ALA A 315 -21.09 23.03 -33.75
C ALA A 315 -21.16 21.49 -33.75
N GLY A 316 -22.32 20.91 -33.48
CA GLY A 316 -22.54 19.46 -33.45
C GLY A 316 -22.16 18.78 -32.14
N PHE A 317 -22.00 19.51 -31.04
CA PHE A 317 -21.61 18.92 -29.75
C PHE A 317 -22.62 19.22 -28.65
N SER A 318 -22.70 18.33 -27.66
CA SER A 318 -23.42 18.59 -26.40
C SER A 318 -22.46 19.17 -25.36
N ALA A 319 -22.96 20.07 -24.52
CA ALA A 319 -22.16 20.63 -23.43
C ALA A 319 -21.82 19.56 -22.37
N GLY A 320 -20.61 19.65 -21.80
CA GLY A 320 -20.12 18.77 -20.75
C GLY A 320 -18.72 18.22 -21.04
N SER A 321 -18.22 17.41 -20.11
CA SER A 321 -17.03 16.60 -20.34
C SER A 321 -17.38 15.51 -21.34
N VAL A 322 -16.79 15.59 -22.53
CA VAL A 322 -16.95 14.64 -23.61
C VAL A 322 -15.62 13.97 -23.91
N GLY A 323 -15.69 12.79 -24.49
CA GLY A 323 -14.50 12.06 -24.92
C GLY A 323 -14.60 10.59 -24.57
N SER A 324 -14.44 9.76 -25.59
CA SER A 324 -14.13 8.34 -25.46
C SER A 324 -12.70 8.14 -25.92
N HIS A 325 -12.05 7.08 -25.45
CA HIS A 325 -10.85 6.58 -26.08
C HIS A 325 -11.17 6.23 -27.55
N ILE A 326 -10.56 6.95 -28.51
CA ILE A 326 -10.69 6.65 -29.94
C ILE A 326 -9.40 5.97 -30.39
N ASP A 327 -9.53 4.89 -31.17
CA ASP A 327 -8.42 4.07 -31.68
C ASP A 327 -7.52 3.50 -30.56
N SER A 328 -8.12 3.13 -29.43
CA SER A 328 -7.38 2.54 -28.31
C SER A 328 -7.42 1.01 -28.35
N GLU A 329 -6.36 0.41 -27.81
CA GLU A 329 -6.29 -1.01 -27.48
C GLU A 329 -6.37 -1.17 -25.95
N PHE A 330 -6.81 -2.33 -25.49
CA PHE A 330 -6.86 -2.67 -24.07
C PHE A 330 -6.08 -3.97 -23.81
N ALA A 331 -4.99 -3.86 -23.06
CA ALA A 331 -4.20 -5.00 -22.61
C ALA A 331 -4.57 -5.35 -21.16
N LEU A 332 -5.03 -6.59 -20.94
CA LEU A 332 -5.43 -7.06 -19.61
C LEU A 332 -4.21 -7.17 -18.67
N ASN A 333 -4.37 -6.70 -17.44
CA ASN A 333 -3.40 -6.89 -16.38
C ASN A 333 -3.58 -8.30 -15.76
N GLY A 334 -2.74 -9.24 -16.18
CA GLY A 334 -2.79 -10.63 -15.69
C GLY A 334 -2.54 -10.82 -14.19
N ALA A 335 -1.97 -9.81 -13.50
CA ALA A 335 -1.79 -9.84 -12.04
C ALA A 335 -3.08 -9.50 -11.27
N MET A 336 -4.11 -8.97 -11.94
CA MET A 336 -5.41 -8.64 -11.34
C MET A 336 -6.48 -9.59 -11.88
N ALA A 337 -7.05 -10.41 -10.98
CA ALA A 337 -8.11 -11.32 -11.34
C ALA A 337 -9.35 -10.56 -11.83
N SER A 338 -9.93 -11.02 -12.95
CA SER A 338 -11.25 -10.56 -13.40
C SER A 338 -12.32 -11.02 -12.41
N LYS A 339 -13.26 -10.13 -12.04
CA LYS A 339 -14.33 -10.45 -11.09
C LYS A 339 -15.70 -10.21 -11.71
N THR A 340 -16.63 -11.13 -11.46
CA THR A 340 -17.99 -11.10 -12.00
C THR A 340 -19.01 -11.23 -10.88
N ILE A 341 -20.08 -10.44 -10.94
CA ILE A 341 -21.27 -10.56 -10.08
C ILE A 341 -22.51 -10.74 -10.95
N THR A 342 -23.57 -11.34 -10.39
CA THR A 342 -24.88 -11.43 -11.05
C THR A 342 -25.87 -10.53 -10.30
N LEU A 343 -26.62 -9.73 -11.05
CA LEU A 343 -27.73 -8.93 -10.58
C LEU A 343 -29.03 -9.69 -10.81
N ASP A 344 -29.73 -10.00 -9.72
CA ASP A 344 -31.09 -10.52 -9.77
C ASP A 344 -32.10 -9.42 -10.12
N ALA A 345 -33.32 -9.80 -10.50
CA ALA A 345 -34.36 -8.88 -10.97
C ALA A 345 -34.68 -7.71 -10.01
N GLY A 346 -34.46 -7.89 -8.70
CA GLY A 346 -34.68 -6.86 -7.67
C GLY A 346 -33.49 -5.92 -7.42
N SER A 347 -32.32 -6.19 -7.99
CA SER A 347 -31.08 -5.44 -7.76
C SER A 347 -30.69 -4.51 -8.92
N GLN A 348 -31.59 -4.32 -9.89
CA GLN A 348 -31.35 -3.56 -11.13
C GLN A 348 -31.67 -2.07 -11.02
N SER A 349 -31.58 -1.49 -9.81
CA SER A 349 -31.58 -0.05 -9.57
C SER A 349 -30.15 0.46 -9.34
N LEU A 350 -29.89 1.77 -9.41
CA LEU A 350 -28.55 2.30 -9.10
C LEU A 350 -28.10 1.89 -7.69
N GLN A 351 -29.02 1.91 -6.72
CA GLN A 351 -28.76 1.45 -5.36
C GLN A 351 -28.41 -0.04 -5.31
N GLY A 352 -29.19 -0.88 -5.99
CA GLY A 352 -28.94 -2.32 -6.05
C GLY A 352 -27.59 -2.65 -6.71
N ILE A 353 -27.26 -1.97 -7.80
CA ILE A 353 -25.97 -2.11 -8.51
C ILE A 353 -24.81 -1.72 -7.60
N ARG A 354 -24.90 -0.56 -6.94
CA ARG A 354 -23.88 -0.10 -5.98
C ARG A 354 -23.64 -1.14 -4.89
N ASP A 355 -24.71 -1.61 -4.26
CA ASP A 355 -24.65 -2.53 -3.14
C ASP A 355 -24.08 -3.89 -3.59
N ALA A 356 -24.45 -4.36 -4.77
CA ALA A 356 -23.93 -5.60 -5.35
C ALA A 356 -22.43 -5.51 -5.69
N ILE A 357 -21.98 -4.40 -6.30
CA ILE A 357 -20.55 -4.18 -6.61
C ILE A 357 -19.72 -4.12 -5.33
N ASN A 358 -20.15 -3.33 -4.34
CA ASN A 358 -19.42 -3.17 -3.07
C ASN A 358 -19.38 -4.47 -2.26
N LYS A 359 -20.48 -5.24 -2.26
CA LYS A 359 -20.53 -6.55 -1.59
C LYS A 359 -19.69 -7.61 -2.31
N GLY A 360 -19.57 -7.51 -3.64
CA GLY A 360 -18.81 -8.44 -4.47
C GLY A 360 -17.30 -8.26 -4.44
N ASP A 361 -16.78 -7.22 -3.75
CA ASP A 361 -15.35 -6.87 -3.70
C ASP A 361 -14.71 -6.88 -5.11
N MET A 362 -15.32 -6.19 -6.07
CA MET A 362 -14.92 -6.27 -7.48
C MET A 362 -13.60 -5.57 -7.82
N GLY A 363 -12.82 -5.14 -6.81
CA GLY A 363 -11.63 -4.30 -6.99
C GLY A 363 -11.95 -2.82 -7.23
N VAL A 364 -13.23 -2.45 -7.17
CA VAL A 364 -13.72 -1.07 -7.29
C VAL A 364 -14.64 -0.76 -6.10
N THR A 365 -14.77 0.53 -5.79
CA THR A 365 -15.79 1.06 -4.88
C THR A 365 -16.85 1.80 -5.70
N ALA A 366 -18.11 1.46 -5.48
CA ALA A 366 -19.26 2.09 -6.07
C ALA A 366 -19.92 3.09 -5.11
N THR A 367 -20.26 4.28 -5.60
CA THR A 367 -21.04 5.28 -4.88
C THR A 367 -22.07 5.95 -5.80
N ILE A 368 -23.07 6.62 -5.22
CA ILE A 368 -24.06 7.38 -5.97
C ILE A 368 -23.91 8.85 -5.60
N VAL A 369 -23.67 9.69 -6.60
CA VAL A 369 -23.53 11.15 -6.44
C VAL A 369 -24.71 11.83 -7.12
N SER A 370 -25.32 12.79 -6.42
CA SER A 370 -26.39 13.63 -6.96
C SER A 370 -25.82 14.97 -7.44
N ASP A 371 -26.00 15.34 -8.70
CA ASP A 371 -25.52 16.62 -9.26
C ASP A 371 -26.56 17.76 -9.20
N GLY A 372 -27.80 17.44 -8.81
CA GLY A 372 -28.90 18.41 -8.67
C GLY A 372 -29.60 18.79 -9.99
N SER A 373 -29.25 18.14 -11.10
CA SER A 373 -29.92 18.30 -12.39
C SER A 373 -31.29 17.59 -12.44
N ALA A 374 -31.96 17.64 -13.59
CA ALA A 374 -33.22 16.92 -13.81
C ALA A 374 -33.07 15.39 -13.74
N ASN A 375 -31.88 14.86 -14.01
CA ASN A 375 -31.53 13.45 -13.86
C ASN A 375 -30.34 13.32 -12.90
N PRO A 376 -30.55 13.55 -11.59
CA PRO A 376 -29.46 13.97 -10.72
C PRO A 376 -28.52 12.84 -10.33
N TYR A 377 -28.95 11.58 -10.37
CA TYR A 377 -28.20 10.47 -9.78
C TYR A 377 -27.23 9.83 -10.76
N HIS A 378 -25.94 9.84 -10.40
CA HIS A 378 -24.86 9.17 -11.13
C HIS A 378 -24.25 8.07 -10.28
N LEU A 379 -24.07 6.88 -10.85
CA LEU A 379 -23.21 5.86 -10.24
C LEU A 379 -21.76 6.17 -10.60
N VAL A 380 -20.91 6.26 -9.58
CA VAL A 380 -19.47 6.48 -9.71
C VAL A 380 -18.74 5.23 -9.24
N LEU A 381 -17.87 4.71 -10.08
CA LEU A 381 -17.01 3.57 -9.81
C LEU A 381 -15.57 4.05 -9.76
N THR A 382 -14.87 3.78 -8.66
CA THR A 382 -13.46 4.14 -8.50
C THR A 382 -12.66 2.88 -8.21
N SER A 383 -11.54 2.69 -8.92
CA SER A 383 -10.63 1.59 -8.65
C SER A 383 -10.09 1.68 -7.21
N ASN A 384 -10.01 0.54 -6.51
CA ASN A 384 -9.42 0.49 -5.16
C ASN A 384 -7.89 0.54 -5.19
N LYS A 385 -7.29 0.48 -6.39
CA LYS A 385 -5.85 0.59 -6.62
C LYS A 385 -5.56 1.75 -7.58
N THR A 386 -4.39 2.35 -7.41
CA THR A 386 -3.83 3.32 -8.36
C THR A 386 -2.97 2.59 -9.41
N GLY A 387 -2.51 3.32 -10.43
CA GLY A 387 -1.58 2.80 -11.43
C GLY A 387 -2.21 2.70 -12.80
N GLU A 388 -1.44 2.92 -13.86
CA GLU A 388 -1.92 2.90 -15.25
C GLU A 388 -2.51 1.53 -15.64
N ALA A 389 -1.97 0.44 -15.08
CA ALA A 389 -2.45 -0.93 -15.26
C ALA A 389 -3.75 -1.26 -14.47
N THR A 390 -4.40 -0.24 -13.90
CA THR A 390 -5.71 -0.33 -13.23
C THR A 390 -6.83 0.35 -14.02
N THR A 391 -6.61 0.58 -15.32
CA THR A 391 -7.68 1.00 -16.22
C THR A 391 -8.74 -0.10 -16.30
N MET A 392 -9.98 0.25 -16.01
CA MET A 392 -11.12 -0.65 -15.94
C MET A 392 -11.67 -0.98 -17.32
N LYS A 393 -12.09 -2.23 -17.48
CA LYS A 393 -13.01 -2.69 -18.51
C LYS A 393 -14.21 -3.34 -17.81
N ILE A 394 -15.38 -2.80 -18.06
CA ILE A 394 -16.66 -3.22 -17.49
C ILE A 394 -17.51 -3.79 -18.62
N THR A 395 -17.77 -5.09 -18.54
CA THR A 395 -18.63 -5.78 -19.48
C THR A 395 -19.92 -6.20 -18.79
N VAL A 396 -21.03 -6.00 -19.48
CA VAL A 396 -22.37 -6.39 -19.03
C VAL A 396 -22.86 -7.50 -19.95
N GLY A 397 -23.27 -8.62 -19.35
CA GLY A 397 -23.74 -9.81 -20.04
C GLY A 397 -24.83 -10.52 -19.24
N GLY A 398 -25.22 -11.70 -19.68
CA GLY A 398 -26.11 -12.60 -18.96
C GLY A 398 -25.33 -13.79 -18.38
N PRO A 399 -25.94 -14.55 -17.45
CA PRO A 399 -25.38 -15.82 -16.99
C PRO A 399 -25.08 -16.76 -18.17
N ASN A 400 -24.01 -17.55 -18.07
CA ASN A 400 -23.60 -18.52 -19.09
C ASN A 400 -23.22 -17.92 -20.47
N GLY A 401 -22.93 -16.62 -20.54
CA GLY A 401 -22.51 -15.96 -21.79
C GLY A 401 -23.66 -15.45 -22.65
N GLU A 402 -24.89 -15.46 -22.13
CA GLU A 402 -26.06 -14.86 -22.78
C GLU A 402 -25.96 -13.33 -22.85
N ALA A 403 -26.86 -12.69 -23.60
CA ALA A 403 -27.00 -11.24 -23.59
C ALA A 403 -27.57 -10.77 -22.24
N GLY A 404 -26.96 -9.73 -21.66
CA GLY A 404 -27.47 -9.08 -20.45
C GLY A 404 -28.62 -8.12 -20.74
N ASP A 405 -29.14 -7.47 -19.70
CA ASP A 405 -30.13 -6.42 -19.90
C ASP A 405 -29.55 -5.23 -20.69
N PRO A 406 -30.20 -4.82 -21.80
CA PRO A 406 -29.66 -3.78 -22.69
C PRO A 406 -29.62 -2.39 -22.03
N ALA A 407 -30.53 -2.08 -21.09
CA ALA A 407 -30.52 -0.79 -20.40
C ALA A 407 -29.36 -0.72 -19.40
N ILE A 408 -29.04 -1.83 -18.72
CA ILE A 408 -27.87 -1.90 -17.84
C ILE A 408 -26.57 -1.87 -18.66
N ALA A 409 -26.52 -2.55 -19.81
CA ALA A 409 -25.38 -2.50 -20.71
C ALA A 409 -25.15 -1.07 -21.25
N ALA A 410 -26.22 -0.36 -21.64
CA ALA A 410 -26.18 1.04 -22.05
C ALA A 410 -25.75 1.99 -20.92
N LEU A 411 -25.92 1.59 -19.65
CA LEU A 411 -25.52 2.39 -18.49
C LEU A 411 -24.07 2.17 -18.07
N LEU A 412 -23.63 0.90 -18.00
CA LEU A 412 -22.37 0.50 -17.35
C LEU A 412 -21.29 0.02 -18.32
N GLY A 413 -21.63 -0.32 -19.56
CA GLY A 413 -20.68 -0.85 -20.54
C GLY A 413 -19.52 0.11 -20.76
N TYR A 414 -18.30 -0.35 -20.46
CA TYR A 414 -17.10 0.45 -20.61
C TYR A 414 -15.92 -0.43 -21.03
N ASP A 415 -15.47 -0.28 -22.26
CA ASP A 415 -14.26 -0.89 -22.81
C ASP A 415 -13.46 0.21 -23.51
N PRO A 416 -12.24 0.54 -23.05
CA PRO A 416 -11.41 1.55 -23.73
C PRO A 416 -11.19 1.26 -25.23
N ALA A 417 -11.21 -0.01 -25.64
CA ALA A 417 -11.08 -0.44 -27.04
C ALA A 417 -12.43 -0.65 -27.75
N GLY A 418 -13.54 -0.30 -27.10
CA GLY A 418 -14.89 -0.55 -27.59
C GLY A 418 -15.91 0.43 -27.05
N VAL A 419 -17.03 -0.10 -26.55
CA VAL A 419 -18.18 0.70 -26.07
C VAL A 419 -17.82 1.42 -24.78
N GLN A 420 -17.97 2.74 -24.73
CA GLN A 420 -17.66 3.57 -23.56
C GLN A 420 -18.86 4.41 -23.12
N ASN A 421 -19.84 3.76 -22.52
CA ASN A 421 -21.05 4.43 -22.04
C ASN A 421 -20.83 5.23 -20.75
N MET A 422 -19.82 4.83 -19.96
CA MET A 422 -19.39 5.58 -18.78
C MET A 422 -18.37 6.66 -19.14
N THR A 423 -18.43 7.80 -18.44
CA THR A 423 -17.48 8.90 -18.59
C THR A 423 -16.36 8.78 -17.57
N GLN A 424 -15.10 8.81 -18.01
CA GLN A 424 -13.95 8.81 -17.11
C GLN A 424 -13.71 10.19 -16.48
N THR A 425 -13.90 10.32 -15.17
CA THR A 425 -13.63 11.57 -14.44
C THR A 425 -12.18 11.68 -13.97
N VAL A 426 -11.51 10.56 -13.71
CA VAL A 426 -10.10 10.47 -13.34
C VAL A 426 -9.46 9.29 -14.08
N GLY A 427 -8.28 9.49 -14.68
CA GLY A 427 -7.54 8.43 -15.37
C GLY A 427 -6.65 7.64 -14.41
N ALA A 428 -6.48 6.35 -14.68
CA ALA A 428 -5.49 5.53 -14.01
C ALA A 428 -4.07 6.03 -14.39
N GLN A 429 -3.25 6.37 -13.40
CA GLN A 429 -1.88 6.85 -13.60
C GLN A 429 -0.94 6.16 -12.64
N SER A 430 0.29 5.91 -13.08
CA SER A 430 1.39 5.43 -12.23
C SER A 430 2.20 6.61 -11.68
N THR A 431 2.80 6.44 -10.50
CA THR A 431 3.83 7.34 -9.99
C THR A 431 5.04 7.26 -10.91
N VAL A 432 5.53 8.41 -11.35
CA VAL A 432 6.76 8.53 -12.15
C VAL A 432 7.73 9.42 -11.40
N LEU A 433 8.92 8.90 -11.16
CA LEU A 433 10.00 9.63 -10.51
C LEU A 433 11.34 9.28 -11.15
N ASN A 434 12.27 10.21 -11.09
CA ASN A 434 13.67 9.98 -11.43
C ASN A 434 14.47 9.87 -10.13
N MET A 435 15.29 8.84 -9.98
CA MET A 435 16.21 8.68 -8.86
C MET A 435 17.64 8.61 -9.38
N ASN A 436 18.47 9.60 -9.04
CA ASN A 436 19.87 9.68 -9.49
C ASN A 436 20.05 9.50 -11.02
N GLY A 437 19.09 9.95 -11.83
CA GLY A 437 19.11 9.78 -13.29
C GLY A 437 18.38 8.55 -13.82
N ILE A 438 17.87 7.67 -12.95
CA ILE A 438 17.12 6.46 -13.35
C ILE A 438 15.62 6.74 -13.26
N ASP A 439 14.91 6.60 -14.38
CA ASP A 439 13.46 6.72 -14.42
C ASP A 439 12.78 5.48 -13.83
N ILE A 440 11.90 5.71 -12.88
CA ILE A 440 11.18 4.70 -12.11
C ILE A 440 9.69 4.95 -12.26
N LYS A 441 8.98 3.89 -12.60
CA LYS A 441 7.52 3.86 -12.68
C LYS A 441 6.98 2.87 -11.64
N SER A 442 5.98 3.32 -10.88
CA SER A 442 5.31 2.50 -9.86
C SER A 442 3.81 2.70 -9.95
N ASP A 443 3.04 1.63 -9.91
CA ASP A 443 1.57 1.71 -9.90
C ASP A 443 1.01 2.22 -8.56
N SER A 444 1.86 2.40 -7.54
CA SER A 444 1.49 2.90 -6.21
C SER A 444 2.17 4.22 -5.87
N SER A 445 1.55 4.99 -4.97
CA SER A 445 2.19 6.11 -4.27
C SER A 445 3.26 5.65 -3.29
N THR A 446 3.17 4.41 -2.78
CA THR A 446 4.24 3.76 -2.01
C THR A 446 5.14 2.96 -2.95
N VAL A 447 6.35 3.46 -3.17
CA VAL A 447 7.36 2.87 -4.05
C VAL A 447 8.32 2.02 -3.22
N THR A 448 8.36 0.72 -3.50
CA THR A 448 9.22 -0.26 -2.83
C THR A 448 10.05 -1.04 -3.84
N GLY A 449 11.13 -1.69 -3.39
CA GLY A 449 11.92 -2.60 -4.23
C GLY A 449 12.84 -1.94 -5.27
N VAL A 450 12.81 -0.62 -5.39
CA VAL A 450 13.69 0.16 -6.28
C VAL A 450 15.11 0.26 -5.74
N VAL A 451 15.23 0.53 -4.44
CA VAL A 451 16.48 0.43 -3.68
C VAL A 451 16.24 -0.59 -2.59
N GLU A 452 17.12 -1.57 -2.48
CA GLU A 452 17.00 -2.62 -1.47
C GLU A 452 16.85 -2.00 -0.08
N GLY A 453 15.81 -2.43 0.63
CA GLY A 453 15.52 -2.00 1.98
C GLY A 453 15.03 -0.56 2.16
N VAL A 454 14.80 0.22 1.09
CA VAL A 454 14.20 1.56 1.17
C VAL A 454 12.76 1.54 0.64
N SER A 455 11.85 2.19 1.38
CA SER A 455 10.47 2.43 0.96
C SER A 455 10.22 3.93 0.89
N LEU A 456 9.56 4.40 -0.17
CA LEU A 456 9.23 5.80 -0.39
C LEU A 456 7.71 5.96 -0.42
N ASP A 457 7.17 6.87 0.39
CA ASP A 457 5.76 7.27 0.31
C ASP A 457 5.68 8.63 -0.37
N VAL A 458 5.21 8.64 -1.61
CA VAL A 458 5.17 9.81 -2.49
C VAL A 458 3.83 10.51 -2.35
N THR A 459 3.86 11.78 -1.96
CA THR A 459 2.66 12.58 -1.64
C THR A 459 2.49 13.80 -2.53
N GLY A 460 3.56 14.23 -3.21
CA GLY A 460 3.57 15.44 -4.02
C GLY A 460 4.58 15.41 -5.16
N LEU A 461 4.42 16.35 -6.09
CA LEU A 461 5.35 16.57 -7.20
C LEU A 461 6.54 17.43 -6.75
N GLY A 462 7.69 17.27 -7.39
CA GLY A 462 8.89 18.07 -7.14
C GLY A 462 10.10 17.25 -6.71
N SER A 463 11.15 17.92 -6.27
CA SER A 463 12.42 17.28 -5.93
C SER A 463 12.61 17.12 -4.42
N SER A 464 13.22 16.00 -4.01
CA SER A 464 13.64 15.75 -2.64
C SER A 464 14.92 14.90 -2.61
N THR A 465 15.72 15.04 -1.56
CA THR A 465 16.86 14.17 -1.29
C THR A 465 16.53 13.28 -0.11
N VAL A 466 16.56 11.96 -0.33
CA VAL A 466 16.45 10.96 0.74
C VAL A 466 17.85 10.63 1.25
N THR A 467 18.09 10.85 2.54
CA THR A 467 19.33 10.46 3.21
C THR A 467 19.08 9.26 4.09
N VAL A 468 19.75 8.14 3.80
CA VAL A 468 19.77 6.94 4.63
C VAL A 468 21.00 7.00 5.54
N SER A 469 20.80 6.86 6.85
CA SER A 469 21.84 6.91 7.87
C SER A 469 21.55 5.96 9.02
N LYS A 470 22.52 5.75 9.93
CA LYS A 470 22.27 5.05 11.19
C LYS A 470 21.20 5.77 12.02
N ASN A 471 20.32 5.01 12.67
CA ASN A 471 19.26 5.53 13.52
C ASN A 471 19.79 5.91 14.91
N THR A 472 20.48 7.05 15.00
CA THR A 472 21.03 7.58 16.26
C THR A 472 19.94 8.00 17.26
N GLY A 473 18.73 8.28 16.77
CA GLY A 473 17.57 8.60 17.61
C GLY A 473 17.19 7.45 18.53
N ALA A 474 17.09 6.23 18.00
CA ALA A 474 16.77 5.03 18.78
C ALA A 474 17.81 4.77 19.89
N ILE A 475 19.10 4.90 19.57
CA ILE A 475 20.20 4.75 20.53
C ILE A 475 20.09 5.81 21.64
N THR A 476 19.85 7.08 21.26
CA THR A 476 19.74 8.19 22.21
C THR A 476 18.60 7.98 23.18
N THR A 477 17.42 7.56 22.70
CA THR A 477 16.27 7.23 23.55
C THR A 477 16.61 6.11 24.53
N ALA A 478 17.16 4.99 24.03
CA ALA A 478 17.49 3.84 24.86
C ALA A 478 18.53 4.17 25.96
N VAL A 479 19.53 5.00 25.65
CA VAL A 479 20.52 5.44 26.65
C VAL A 479 19.90 6.37 27.70
N ASN A 480 19.02 7.29 27.29
CA ASN A 480 18.31 8.16 28.23
C ASN A 480 17.40 7.36 29.17
N ASP A 481 16.67 6.38 28.64
CA ASP A 481 15.78 5.51 29.42
C ASP A 481 16.57 4.70 30.45
N PHE A 482 17.74 4.19 30.08
CA PHE A 482 18.66 3.52 31.00
C PHE A 482 19.13 4.43 32.15
N VAL A 483 19.62 5.63 31.82
CA VAL A 483 20.09 6.59 32.83
C VAL A 483 18.94 6.98 33.77
N LYS A 484 17.76 7.23 33.22
CA LYS A 484 16.55 7.53 33.99
C LYS A 484 16.18 6.36 34.92
N ALA A 485 16.10 5.15 34.41
CA ALA A 485 15.69 3.98 35.20
C ALA A 485 16.69 3.67 36.33
N TYR A 486 18.00 3.82 36.08
CA TYR A 486 19.00 3.72 37.14
C TYR A 486 18.81 4.82 38.20
N ASN A 487 18.55 6.06 37.78
CA ASN A 487 18.36 7.19 38.70
C ASN A 487 17.09 7.02 39.54
N ASP A 488 16.00 6.51 38.97
CA ASP A 488 14.76 6.20 39.70
C ASP A 488 14.99 5.07 40.72
N LEU A 489 15.77 4.04 40.36
CA LEU A 489 16.21 3.00 41.30
C LEU A 489 17.09 3.56 42.41
N ASN A 490 18.10 4.36 42.09
CA ASN A 490 19.00 4.98 43.07
C ASN A 490 18.20 5.89 44.02
N LYS A 491 17.23 6.66 43.52
CA LYS A 491 16.34 7.51 44.32
C LYS A 491 15.45 6.68 45.24
N THR A 492 14.88 5.59 44.75
CA THR A 492 14.06 4.67 45.56
C THR A 492 14.88 4.06 46.70
N ILE A 493 16.07 3.54 46.39
CA ILE A 493 16.98 2.97 47.39
C ILE A 493 17.38 4.03 48.42
N SER A 494 17.78 5.23 47.96
CA SER A 494 18.24 6.30 48.83
C SER A 494 17.12 6.76 49.76
N SER A 495 15.91 6.99 49.24
CA SER A 495 14.73 7.36 50.04
C SER A 495 14.36 6.34 51.11
N LEU A 496 14.62 5.05 50.88
CA LEU A 496 14.30 3.98 51.83
C LEU A 496 15.43 3.72 52.84
N THR A 497 16.65 4.19 52.58
CA THR A 497 17.84 3.85 53.38
C THR A 497 18.50 5.06 54.06
N SER A 498 18.24 6.28 53.61
CA SER A 498 18.82 7.50 54.15
C SER A 498 18.23 7.89 55.50
N TYR A 499 19.01 8.61 56.31
CA TYR A 499 18.53 9.29 57.50
C TYR A 499 18.16 10.73 57.16
N ASN A 500 16.96 11.16 57.53
CA ASN A 500 16.54 12.55 57.37
C ASN A 500 16.91 13.33 58.65
N ALA A 501 17.90 14.22 58.54
CA ALA A 501 18.43 14.99 59.66
C ALA A 501 17.43 15.99 60.26
N GLU A 502 16.48 16.50 59.47
CA GLU A 502 15.48 17.48 59.90
C GLU A 502 14.39 16.83 60.75
N THR A 503 13.84 15.71 60.26
CA THR A 503 12.78 14.96 60.95
C THR A 503 13.33 14.00 62.01
N ARG A 504 14.66 13.82 62.06
CA ARG A 504 15.36 12.81 62.88
C ARG A 504 14.82 11.39 62.68
N THR A 505 14.31 11.10 61.49
CA THR A 505 13.76 9.77 61.15
C THR A 505 14.62 9.06 60.12
N GLY A 506 14.81 7.76 60.37
CA GLY A 506 15.45 6.85 59.43
C GLY A 506 14.48 6.34 58.38
N GLY A 507 14.95 6.16 57.14
CA GLY A 507 14.22 5.37 56.15
C GLY A 507 13.93 3.96 56.66
N VAL A 508 12.83 3.37 56.19
CA VAL A 508 12.32 2.07 56.67
C VAL A 508 13.35 0.94 56.57
N LEU A 509 14.27 1.03 55.61
CA LEU A 509 15.35 0.08 55.34
C LEU A 509 16.74 0.61 55.74
N GLN A 510 16.81 1.66 56.55
CA GLN A 510 18.09 2.15 57.08
C GLN A 510 18.84 1.01 57.77
N GLY A 511 20.10 0.81 57.40
CA GLY A 511 20.93 -0.27 57.93
C GLY A 511 20.81 -1.61 57.20
N ASP A 512 19.87 -1.79 56.26
CA ASP A 512 19.70 -3.08 55.56
C ASP A 512 20.88 -3.37 54.62
N ALA A 513 21.58 -4.48 54.88
CA ALA A 513 22.76 -4.88 54.11
C ALA A 513 22.45 -5.36 52.68
N SER A 514 21.25 -5.89 52.41
CA SER A 514 20.89 -6.39 51.07
C SER A 514 20.73 -5.26 50.07
N VAL A 515 20.04 -4.18 50.45
CA VAL A 515 19.83 -3.02 49.58
C VAL A 515 21.16 -2.31 49.30
N ARG A 516 22.03 -2.19 50.30
CA ARG A 516 23.41 -1.68 50.10
C ARG A 516 24.24 -2.59 49.19
N SER A 517 24.10 -3.91 49.32
CA SER A 517 24.80 -4.87 48.45
C SER A 517 24.40 -4.68 47.00
N ILE A 518 23.09 -4.57 46.71
CA ILE A 518 22.55 -4.29 45.36
C ILE A 518 23.16 -3.00 44.78
N GLN A 519 23.09 -1.90 45.54
CA GLN A 519 23.64 -0.61 45.09
C GLN A 519 25.15 -0.71 44.81
N SER A 520 25.90 -1.42 45.66
CA SER A 520 27.34 -1.62 45.47
C SER A 520 27.68 -2.49 44.26
N GLN A 521 26.90 -3.56 44.01
CA GLN A 521 27.11 -4.47 42.89
C GLN A 521 26.79 -3.80 41.56
N LEU A 522 25.67 -3.07 41.48
CA LEU A 522 25.31 -2.29 40.30
C LEU A 522 26.35 -1.22 39.99
N ARG A 523 26.81 -0.47 41.00
CA ARG A 523 27.86 0.54 40.80
C ARG A 523 29.19 -0.05 40.33
N ARG A 524 29.60 -1.19 40.91
CA ARG A 524 30.81 -1.91 40.45
C ARG A 524 30.67 -2.36 39.01
N GLN A 525 29.51 -2.89 38.63
CA GLN A 525 29.27 -3.35 37.27
C GLN A 525 29.30 -2.19 36.27
N ILE A 526 28.57 -1.10 36.53
CA ILE A 526 28.51 0.11 35.68
C ILE A 526 29.89 0.78 35.57
N GLY A 527 30.69 0.77 36.64
CA GLY A 527 32.03 1.36 36.67
C GLY A 527 33.15 0.44 36.18
N SER A 528 32.86 -0.82 35.84
CA SER A 528 33.86 -1.78 35.34
C SER A 528 34.34 -1.40 33.94
N VAL A 529 35.50 -1.91 33.51
CA VAL A 529 35.96 -1.80 32.12
C VAL A 529 35.61 -3.10 31.40
N MET A 530 35.06 -3.00 30.19
CA MET A 530 34.58 -4.15 29.42
C MET A 530 35.70 -4.79 28.60
N GLU A 531 35.72 -6.13 28.62
CA GLU A 531 36.60 -6.94 27.78
C GLU A 531 35.91 -7.27 26.44
N GLY A 532 36.71 -7.53 25.40
CA GLY A 532 36.21 -7.98 24.11
C GLY A 532 35.54 -6.91 23.24
N THR A 533 35.77 -5.62 23.49
CA THR A 533 35.17 -4.51 22.70
C THR A 533 36.06 -3.99 21.56
N GLY A 534 37.16 -4.67 21.22
CA GLY A 534 38.07 -4.23 20.14
C GLY A 534 38.89 -2.96 20.44
N GLY A 535 38.79 -2.41 21.66
CA GLY A 535 39.77 -1.47 22.23
C GLY A 535 39.46 0.04 22.11
N LYS A 536 38.43 0.48 21.37
CA LYS A 536 38.12 1.92 21.22
C LYS A 536 37.15 2.47 22.26
N LEU A 537 36.09 1.72 22.58
CA LEU A 537 35.15 2.03 23.66
C LEU A 537 35.04 0.81 24.58
N ASN A 538 35.46 0.96 25.83
CA ASN A 538 35.42 -0.09 26.85
C ASN A 538 34.85 0.38 28.19
N SER A 539 34.41 1.64 28.29
CA SER A 539 33.77 2.18 29.49
C SER A 539 32.62 3.14 29.17
N LEU A 540 31.60 3.17 30.04
CA LEU A 540 30.45 4.07 29.90
C LEU A 540 30.82 5.56 29.96
N SER A 541 31.92 5.91 30.62
CA SER A 541 32.39 7.31 30.72
C SER A 541 32.89 7.86 29.39
N GLN A 542 33.42 7.00 28.50
CA GLN A 542 33.87 7.38 27.15
C GLN A 542 32.70 7.78 26.24
N ILE A 543 31.50 7.23 26.48
CA ILE A 543 30.27 7.63 25.78
C ILE A 543 29.47 8.70 26.55
N GLY A 544 30.04 9.27 27.61
CA GLY A 544 29.45 10.39 28.35
C GLY A 544 28.56 10.02 29.53
N ILE A 545 28.53 8.76 29.96
CA ILE A 545 27.76 8.33 31.14
C ILE A 545 28.69 8.26 32.36
N SER A 546 28.43 9.08 33.37
CA SER A 546 29.29 9.17 34.57
C SER A 546 28.49 9.26 35.87
N PHE A 547 29.05 8.76 36.97
CA PHE A 547 28.48 8.92 38.30
C PHE A 547 28.64 10.35 38.84
N GLN A 548 27.62 10.83 39.55
CA GLN A 548 27.65 12.03 40.36
C GLN A 548 27.96 11.70 41.83
N GLN A 549 28.17 12.72 42.67
CA GLN A 549 28.51 12.54 44.09
C GLN A 549 27.40 11.83 44.89
N ASP A 550 26.13 12.04 44.51
CA ASP A 550 24.96 11.34 45.08
C ASP A 550 24.80 9.89 44.52
N GLY A 551 25.69 9.52 43.59
CA GLY A 551 25.71 8.25 42.88
C GLY A 551 24.57 8.02 41.91
N SER A 552 23.87 9.09 41.49
CA SER A 552 23.10 9.13 40.25
C SER A 552 24.01 9.11 39.03
N LEU A 553 23.48 8.75 37.87
CA LEU A 553 24.14 8.83 36.57
C LEU A 553 23.77 10.14 35.87
N LYS A 554 24.76 10.74 35.20
CA LYS A 554 24.60 11.86 34.27
C LYS A 554 25.02 11.43 32.87
N LEU A 555 24.22 11.81 31.87
CA LEU A 555 24.56 11.68 30.45
C LEU A 555 25.07 13.03 29.91
N ASP A 556 26.22 13.00 29.25
CA ASP A 556 26.72 14.05 28.38
C ASP A 556 26.32 13.74 26.93
N SER A 557 25.23 14.35 26.47
CA SER A 557 24.68 14.13 25.13
C SER A 557 25.65 14.50 24.01
N THR A 558 26.62 15.41 24.27
CA THR A 558 27.62 15.79 23.26
C THR A 558 28.65 14.70 23.06
N LYS A 559 29.11 14.05 24.15
CA LYS A 559 30.01 12.89 24.08
C LYS A 559 29.31 11.69 23.46
N LEU A 560 28.05 11.44 23.79
CA LEU A 560 27.26 10.38 23.16
C LEU A 560 27.12 10.62 21.65
N SER A 561 26.76 11.84 21.25
CA SER A 561 26.64 12.23 19.83
C SER A 561 27.96 12.05 19.07
N LYS A 562 29.09 12.44 19.68
CA LYS A 562 30.43 12.24 19.11
C LYS A 562 30.79 10.76 19.00
N ALA A 563 30.47 9.96 20.02
CA ALA A 563 30.70 8.52 19.98
C ALA A 563 29.87 7.86 18.86
N MET A 564 28.61 8.27 18.68
CA MET A 564 27.74 7.73 17.62
C MET A 564 28.23 8.12 16.22
N SER A 565 28.83 9.29 16.03
CA SER A 565 29.34 9.70 14.71
C SER A 565 30.69 9.07 14.36
N THR A 566 31.51 8.72 15.34
CA THR A 566 32.88 8.22 15.13
C THR A 566 33.03 6.72 15.31
N ASN A 567 32.29 6.11 16.25
CA ASN A 567 32.45 4.72 16.68
C ASN A 567 31.08 4.06 16.96
N ALA A 568 30.07 4.29 16.12
CA ALA A 568 28.71 3.78 16.36
C ALA A 568 28.65 2.26 16.58
N ASP A 569 29.45 1.47 15.85
CA ASP A 569 29.45 0.01 15.96
C ASP A 569 30.03 -0.47 17.31
N ASP A 570 30.92 0.31 17.90
CA ASP A 570 31.52 0.01 19.21
C ASP A 570 30.55 0.32 20.37
N ILE A 571 29.59 1.24 20.18
CA ILE A 571 28.55 1.54 21.19
C ILE A 571 27.65 0.33 21.40
N GLY A 572 27.26 -0.35 20.32
CA GLY A 572 26.46 -1.58 20.41
C GLY A 572 27.19 -2.65 21.22
N SER A 573 28.48 -2.84 20.95
CA SER A 573 29.36 -3.75 21.69
C SER A 573 29.54 -3.37 23.17
N LEU A 574 29.37 -2.09 23.51
CA LEU A 574 29.43 -1.62 24.89
C LEU A 574 28.19 -2.02 25.69
N PHE A 575 26.99 -2.03 25.09
CA PHE A 575 25.74 -2.30 25.79
C PHE A 575 25.17 -3.70 25.57
N ALA A 576 25.15 -4.19 24.34
CA ALA A 576 24.54 -5.47 23.97
C ALA A 576 25.58 -6.59 23.87
N ALA A 577 25.10 -7.84 23.84
CA ALA A 577 25.91 -8.97 23.43
C ALA A 577 26.13 -8.93 21.90
N MET A 578 27.24 -8.35 21.44
CA MET A 578 27.50 -8.10 20.02
C MET A 578 28.89 -8.54 19.59
N GLY A 579 29.00 -8.87 18.30
CA GLY A 579 30.28 -9.10 17.65
C GLY A 579 30.58 -8.02 16.61
N THR A 580 31.84 -7.59 16.53
CA THR A 580 32.38 -6.76 15.46
C THR A 580 33.31 -7.59 14.57
N THR A 581 33.28 -7.34 13.28
CA THR A 581 34.06 -8.08 12.28
C THR A 581 35.08 -7.15 11.63
N THR A 582 36.25 -7.69 11.29
CA THR A 582 37.26 -6.91 10.54
C THR A 582 37.07 -7.00 9.02
N ASP A 583 36.28 -7.96 8.55
CA ASP A 583 35.92 -8.13 7.14
C ASP A 583 34.53 -7.53 6.86
N GLY A 584 34.46 -6.59 5.91
CA GLY A 584 33.23 -5.89 5.56
C GLY A 584 32.16 -6.74 4.87
N MET A 585 32.48 -7.97 4.43
CA MET A 585 31.53 -8.94 3.89
C MET A 585 31.12 -10.01 4.91
N ILE A 586 31.54 -9.86 6.17
CA ILE A 586 31.10 -10.69 7.28
C ILE A 586 30.25 -9.85 8.22
N LYS A 587 29.03 -10.29 8.46
CA LYS A 587 28.10 -9.70 9.41
C LYS A 587 27.98 -10.58 10.65
N PHE A 588 28.02 -10.00 11.84
CA PHE A 588 27.63 -10.70 13.07
C PHE A 588 26.10 -10.73 13.19
N ASP A 589 25.53 -11.93 13.37
CA ASP A 589 24.08 -12.09 13.46
C ASP A 589 23.63 -12.21 14.92
N LYS A 590 24.17 -13.20 15.64
CA LYS A 590 23.79 -13.49 17.02
C LYS A 590 24.86 -14.28 17.75
N SER A 591 24.67 -14.40 19.05
CA SER A 591 25.43 -15.28 19.94
C SER A 591 24.48 -16.03 20.88
N THR A 592 25.03 -16.98 21.64
CA THR A 592 24.31 -17.65 22.73
C THR A 592 24.86 -17.22 24.09
N ALA A 593 24.16 -17.54 25.19
CA ALA A 593 24.62 -17.27 26.55
C ALA A 593 25.93 -17.99 26.93
N THR A 594 26.33 -19.02 26.18
CA THR A 594 27.59 -19.77 26.41
C THR A 594 28.81 -19.09 25.79
N THR A 595 28.58 -18.15 24.88
CA THR A 595 29.63 -17.44 24.15
C THR A 595 30.44 -16.58 25.11
N LYS A 596 31.77 -16.70 25.06
CA LYS A 596 32.68 -15.92 25.92
C LYS A 596 33.18 -14.67 25.18
N PRO A 597 33.29 -13.51 25.86
CA PRO A 597 33.95 -12.34 25.29
C PRO A 597 35.37 -12.69 24.79
N GLY A 598 35.76 -12.17 23.63
CA GLY A 598 37.06 -12.46 23.02
C GLY A 598 37.12 -12.19 21.53
N THR A 599 38.30 -12.32 20.94
CA THR A 599 38.54 -12.18 19.49
C THR A 599 38.86 -13.53 18.88
N TYR A 600 38.13 -13.89 17.82
CA TYR A 600 38.18 -15.21 17.20
C TYR A 600 38.46 -15.08 15.70
N ALA A 601 39.45 -15.80 15.20
CA ALA A 601 39.76 -15.83 13.76
C ALA A 601 38.64 -16.50 12.96
N VAL A 602 38.38 -16.01 11.74
CA VAL A 602 37.42 -16.57 10.81
C VAL A 602 38.15 -17.00 9.54
N ASN A 603 37.92 -18.23 9.09
CA ASN A 603 38.43 -18.76 7.84
C ASN A 603 37.29 -19.43 7.06
N VAL A 604 37.24 -19.23 5.75
CA VAL A 604 36.17 -19.73 4.86
C VAL A 604 36.79 -20.61 3.79
N THR A 605 36.40 -21.87 3.74
CA THR A 605 36.91 -22.83 2.76
C THR A 605 35.98 -22.99 1.56
N GLU A 606 34.69 -22.71 1.72
CA GLU A 606 33.69 -22.74 0.64
C GLU A 606 32.64 -21.65 0.86
N LEU A 607 32.25 -20.95 -0.21
CA LEU A 607 31.19 -19.94 -0.16
C LEU A 607 29.83 -20.57 -0.48
N ALA A 608 28.78 -20.03 0.14
CA ALA A 608 27.44 -20.49 -0.15
C ALA A 608 27.02 -20.16 -1.60
N THR A 609 26.32 -21.08 -2.25
CA THR A 609 25.80 -20.90 -3.61
C THR A 609 24.27 -20.97 -3.63
N ARG A 610 23.67 -20.50 -4.72
CA ARG A 610 22.21 -20.54 -4.96
C ARG A 610 21.86 -21.73 -5.83
N GLY A 611 20.67 -22.29 -5.62
CA GLY A 611 20.07 -23.25 -6.52
C GLY A 611 19.68 -22.55 -7.83
N THR A 612 20.04 -23.17 -8.96
CA THR A 612 19.86 -22.58 -10.29
C THR A 612 19.28 -23.58 -11.28
N LEU A 613 18.46 -23.10 -12.21
CA LEU A 613 17.99 -23.82 -13.38
C LEU A 613 18.22 -22.91 -14.59
N ALA A 614 19.21 -23.23 -15.40
CA ALA A 614 19.58 -22.48 -16.60
C ALA A 614 19.20 -23.27 -17.84
N SER A 615 18.67 -22.61 -18.86
CA SER A 615 18.34 -23.26 -20.14
C SER A 615 19.58 -23.93 -20.73
N SER A 616 19.40 -25.11 -21.32
CA SER A 616 20.52 -25.88 -21.89
C SER A 616 21.12 -25.25 -23.15
N ALA A 617 20.36 -24.35 -23.80
CA ALA A 617 20.78 -23.58 -24.97
C ALA A 617 20.20 -22.16 -24.92
N ALA A 618 20.74 -21.27 -25.77
CA ALA A 618 20.26 -19.91 -25.90
C ALA A 618 18.85 -19.88 -26.52
N LEU A 619 17.95 -19.08 -25.95
CA LEU A 619 16.60 -18.90 -26.46
C LEU A 619 16.63 -18.09 -27.76
N SER A 620 16.08 -18.63 -28.85
CA SER A 620 16.01 -17.96 -30.15
C SER A 620 14.67 -17.25 -30.35
N GLY A 621 14.68 -15.92 -30.52
CA GLY A 621 13.51 -15.16 -30.95
C GLY A 621 12.45 -14.96 -29.86
N SER A 622 11.19 -15.28 -30.18
CA SER A 622 10.05 -15.20 -29.26
C SER A 622 9.57 -16.59 -28.86
N THR A 623 9.08 -16.72 -27.62
CA THR A 623 8.55 -17.98 -27.07
C THR A 623 7.05 -17.87 -26.86
N THR A 624 6.28 -18.84 -27.37
CA THR A 624 4.82 -18.88 -27.19
C THR A 624 4.43 -19.80 -26.03
N ILE A 625 3.70 -19.26 -25.06
CA ILE A 625 3.03 -20.00 -23.98
C ILE A 625 1.59 -20.27 -24.39
N ALA A 626 1.20 -21.55 -24.44
CA ALA A 626 -0.14 -21.96 -24.82
C ALA A 626 -1.18 -21.62 -23.73
N PRO A 627 -2.47 -21.47 -24.09
CA PRO A 627 -3.58 -21.41 -23.14
C PRO A 627 -3.56 -22.57 -22.13
N ASN A 628 -3.98 -22.28 -20.90
CA ASN A 628 -4.04 -23.24 -19.79
C ASN A 628 -2.69 -23.86 -19.40
N THR A 629 -1.56 -23.21 -19.72
CA THR A 629 -0.25 -23.70 -19.28
C THR A 629 -0.13 -23.65 -17.77
N THR A 630 0.14 -24.81 -17.16
CA THR A 630 0.33 -24.97 -15.72
C THR A 630 1.59 -25.79 -15.48
N TRP A 631 2.46 -25.29 -14.61
CA TRP A 631 3.68 -25.97 -14.19
C TRP A 631 3.69 -26.23 -12.70
N ARG A 632 4.25 -27.37 -12.31
CA ARG A 632 4.50 -27.72 -10.93
C ARG A 632 5.91 -27.28 -10.57
N VAL A 633 6.03 -26.29 -9.70
CA VAL A 633 7.29 -25.70 -9.26
C VAL A 633 7.56 -26.11 -7.83
N THR A 634 8.76 -26.61 -7.56
CA THR A 634 9.29 -26.84 -6.22
C THR A 634 10.40 -25.83 -5.98
N LEU A 635 10.31 -25.10 -4.87
CA LEU A 635 11.27 -24.04 -4.53
C LEU A 635 11.71 -24.13 -3.07
N ASN A 636 13.02 -24.07 -2.84
CA ASN A 636 13.64 -23.97 -1.53
C ASN A 636 13.21 -25.03 -0.50
N GLN A 637 13.11 -26.28 -0.97
CA GLN A 637 12.68 -27.42 -0.16
C GLN A 637 13.81 -27.96 0.74
N THR A 638 13.46 -28.46 1.92
CA THR A 638 14.39 -29.13 2.84
C THR A 638 14.59 -30.60 2.46
N ASP A 639 15.73 -31.17 2.84
CA ASP A 639 16.04 -32.60 2.67
C ASP A 639 16.52 -33.18 4.02
N PRO A 640 15.82 -34.16 4.62
CA PRO A 640 14.55 -34.74 4.17
C PRO A 640 13.39 -33.73 4.24
N VAL A 641 12.39 -33.92 3.38
CA VAL A 641 11.26 -33.00 3.23
C VAL A 641 10.47 -32.90 4.54
N THR A 642 10.49 -31.72 5.15
CA THR A 642 9.66 -31.41 6.33
C THR A 642 8.32 -30.79 5.96
N GLU A 643 8.23 -30.14 4.80
CA GLU A 643 7.01 -29.52 4.26
C GLU A 643 7.06 -29.54 2.73
N SER A 644 5.93 -29.81 2.05
CA SER A 644 5.88 -29.84 0.59
C SER A 644 5.82 -28.42 0.02
N LYS A 645 6.98 -27.92 -0.43
CA LYS A 645 7.09 -26.62 -1.11
C LYS A 645 6.89 -26.70 -2.62
N THR A 646 5.93 -27.52 -3.03
CA THR A 646 5.60 -27.74 -4.43
C THR A 646 4.25 -27.11 -4.73
N GLN A 647 4.18 -26.22 -5.71
CA GLN A 647 2.98 -25.48 -6.07
C GLN A 647 2.74 -25.57 -7.57
N GLU A 648 1.47 -25.66 -7.96
CA GLU A 648 1.09 -25.45 -9.35
C GLU A 648 0.99 -23.95 -9.64
N ILE A 649 1.67 -23.53 -10.70
CA ILE A 649 1.72 -22.15 -11.17
C ILE A 649 1.14 -22.10 -12.57
N LYS A 650 0.10 -21.28 -12.73
CA LYS A 650 -0.47 -21.00 -14.05
C LYS A 650 0.36 -19.92 -14.73
N LEU A 651 0.77 -20.19 -15.95
CA LEU A 651 1.45 -19.23 -16.80
C LEU A 651 0.45 -18.54 -17.71
N THR A 652 0.64 -17.25 -17.91
CA THR A 652 -0.19 -16.47 -18.84
C THR A 652 0.13 -16.89 -20.27
N ALA A 653 -0.92 -17.14 -21.05
CA ALA A 653 -0.77 -17.48 -22.46
C ALA A 653 -0.42 -16.25 -23.29
N GLY A 654 0.43 -16.41 -24.29
CA GLY A 654 0.91 -15.30 -25.12
C GLY A 654 2.21 -15.63 -25.83
N THR A 655 2.67 -14.72 -26.68
CA THR A 655 4.00 -14.79 -27.31
C THR A 655 4.89 -13.72 -26.70
N TYR A 656 6.01 -14.13 -26.13
CA TYR A 656 6.89 -13.28 -25.32
C TYR A 656 8.25 -13.12 -25.99
N SER A 657 8.85 -11.93 -25.90
CA SER A 657 10.30 -11.79 -26.11
C SER A 657 11.05 -12.52 -24.99
N ASN A 658 12.35 -12.80 -25.18
CA ASN A 658 13.15 -13.44 -24.12
C ASN A 658 13.11 -12.67 -22.79
N ALA A 659 13.17 -11.33 -22.83
CA ALA A 659 13.09 -10.48 -21.65
C ALA A 659 11.71 -10.53 -20.98
N ASP A 660 10.63 -10.46 -21.77
CA ASP A 660 9.27 -10.54 -21.25
C ASP A 660 8.94 -11.93 -20.69
N LEU A 661 9.50 -12.98 -21.28
CA LEU A 661 9.37 -14.35 -20.80
C LEU A 661 10.01 -14.50 -19.43
N ALA A 662 11.23 -14.00 -19.26
CA ALA A 662 11.92 -13.99 -17.97
C ALA A 662 11.11 -13.23 -16.91
N ALA A 663 10.64 -12.03 -17.25
CA ALA A 663 9.79 -11.24 -16.35
C ALA A 663 8.49 -11.96 -15.98
N MET A 664 7.83 -12.60 -16.96
CA MET A 664 6.60 -13.37 -16.76
C MET A 664 6.83 -14.57 -15.84
N LEU A 665 7.89 -15.37 -16.06
CA LEU A 665 8.22 -16.52 -15.21
C LEU A 665 8.56 -16.09 -13.78
N ARG A 666 9.38 -15.05 -13.63
CA ARG A 666 9.69 -14.47 -12.33
C ARG A 666 8.42 -14.03 -11.60
N SER A 667 7.54 -13.31 -12.31
CA SER A 667 6.29 -12.81 -11.75
C SER A 667 5.32 -13.94 -11.38
N ALA A 668 5.18 -14.95 -12.23
CA ALA A 668 4.30 -16.09 -11.98
C ALA A 668 4.77 -16.91 -10.76
N ILE A 669 6.08 -17.13 -10.63
CA ILE A 669 6.66 -17.85 -9.49
C ILE A 669 6.56 -17.03 -8.20
N ASN A 670 7.03 -15.78 -8.23
CA ASN A 670 7.06 -14.92 -7.04
C ASN A 670 5.67 -14.43 -6.62
N GLY A 671 4.70 -14.43 -7.53
CA GLY A 671 3.30 -14.07 -7.27
C GLY A 671 2.48 -15.17 -6.61
N ASN A 672 3.00 -16.40 -6.51
CA ASN A 672 2.32 -17.48 -5.79
C ASN A 672 2.27 -17.17 -4.28
N ALA A 673 1.07 -17.20 -3.68
CA ALA A 673 0.87 -16.81 -2.30
C ALA A 673 1.66 -17.65 -1.28
N THR A 674 1.86 -18.95 -1.56
CA THR A 674 2.64 -19.84 -0.70
C THR A 674 4.13 -19.46 -0.73
N PHE A 675 4.69 -19.23 -1.92
CA PHE A 675 6.08 -18.81 -2.06
C PHE A 675 6.32 -17.40 -1.51
N ALA A 676 5.46 -16.44 -1.90
CA ALA A 676 5.51 -15.08 -1.38
C ALA A 676 5.39 -15.03 0.15
N GLY A 677 4.45 -15.79 0.72
CA GLY A 677 4.26 -15.89 2.17
C GLY A 677 5.46 -16.50 2.91
N ALA A 678 6.19 -17.41 2.26
CA ALA A 678 7.41 -18.02 2.80
C ALA A 678 8.70 -17.20 2.52
N GLY A 679 8.58 -16.07 1.80
CA GLY A 679 9.73 -15.30 1.30
C GLY A 679 10.61 -16.10 0.34
N ASP A 680 10.05 -17.13 -0.30
CA ASP A 680 10.71 -17.91 -1.34
C ASP A 680 10.49 -17.19 -2.67
N THR A 681 11.58 -16.72 -3.28
CA THR A 681 11.51 -16.02 -4.57
C THR A 681 12.58 -16.55 -5.51
N VAL A 682 12.39 -16.31 -6.79
CA VAL A 682 13.37 -16.52 -7.84
C VAL A 682 13.75 -15.19 -8.48
N GLU A 683 14.98 -15.12 -8.95
CA GLU A 683 15.44 -14.11 -9.90
C GLU A 683 15.70 -14.76 -11.24
N THR A 684 15.47 -13.99 -12.31
CA THR A 684 15.75 -14.41 -13.67
C THR A 684 16.89 -13.57 -14.25
N SER A 685 17.85 -14.23 -14.88
CA SER A 685 18.89 -13.56 -15.67
C SER A 685 18.91 -14.11 -17.10
N LEU A 686 19.30 -13.24 -18.03
CA LEU A 686 19.58 -13.59 -19.42
C LEU A 686 21.01 -13.17 -19.72
N GLU A 687 21.89 -14.15 -19.89
CA GLU A 687 23.29 -13.95 -20.24
C GLU A 687 23.58 -14.79 -21.48
N ASP A 688 24.05 -14.16 -22.56
CA ASP A 688 24.27 -14.79 -23.87
C ASP A 688 23.06 -15.59 -24.40
N GLY A 689 21.85 -15.14 -24.07
CA GLY A 689 20.59 -15.79 -24.46
C GLY A 689 20.20 -17.00 -23.60
N ILE A 690 21.03 -17.41 -22.63
CA ILE A 690 20.71 -18.43 -21.64
C ILE A 690 19.80 -17.81 -20.58
N LEU A 691 18.59 -18.34 -20.44
CA LEU A 691 17.69 -17.97 -19.37
C LEU A 691 18.02 -18.77 -18.11
N SER A 692 18.39 -18.11 -17.02
CA SER A 692 18.64 -18.74 -15.72
C SER A 692 17.63 -18.27 -14.69
N LEU A 693 17.00 -19.23 -14.01
CA LEU A 693 16.27 -19.04 -12.77
C LEU A 693 17.20 -19.34 -11.60
N SER A 694 17.33 -18.41 -10.67
CA SER A 694 18.11 -18.58 -9.45
C SER A 694 17.24 -18.33 -8.23
N SER A 695 17.32 -19.19 -7.22
CA SER A 695 16.61 -18.96 -5.97
C SER A 695 17.22 -17.76 -5.24
N SER A 696 16.40 -16.98 -4.54
CA SER A 696 16.88 -15.90 -3.69
C SER A 696 17.62 -16.39 -2.44
N LYS A 697 17.39 -17.65 -2.03
CA LYS A 697 18.04 -18.27 -0.88
C LYS A 697 19.39 -18.89 -1.27
N TYR A 698 20.28 -19.00 -0.31
CA TYR A 698 21.58 -19.66 -0.44
C TYR A 698 21.59 -20.97 0.33
N GLY A 699 22.52 -21.87 -0.01
CA GLY A 699 22.75 -23.07 0.76
C GLY A 699 22.15 -24.34 0.17
N SER A 700 22.29 -25.42 0.93
CA SER A 700 21.73 -26.74 0.61
C SER A 700 20.20 -26.75 0.56
N MET A 701 19.52 -25.79 1.18
CA MET A 701 18.07 -25.60 1.01
C MET A 701 17.70 -24.92 -0.31
N SER A 702 18.64 -24.23 -0.95
CA SER A 702 18.39 -23.51 -2.19
C SER A 702 18.30 -24.51 -3.35
N ASN A 703 17.08 -24.79 -3.80
CA ASN A 703 16.80 -25.67 -4.92
C ASN A 703 15.60 -25.15 -5.72
N ILE A 704 15.58 -25.51 -7.00
CA ILE A 704 14.51 -25.22 -7.94
C ILE A 704 14.24 -26.53 -8.68
N SER A 705 12.97 -26.92 -8.80
CA SER A 705 12.54 -27.94 -9.76
C SER A 705 11.28 -27.46 -10.44
N ILE A 706 11.14 -27.72 -11.74
CA ILE A 706 9.97 -27.33 -12.53
C ILE A 706 9.56 -28.52 -13.39
N GLU A 707 8.29 -28.89 -13.32
CA GLU A 707 7.70 -29.99 -14.09
C GLU A 707 6.45 -29.49 -14.81
N GLY A 708 6.25 -29.92 -16.05
CA GLY A 708 5.05 -29.57 -16.81
C GLY A 708 3.83 -30.34 -16.32
N VAL A 709 2.69 -29.66 -16.13
CA VAL A 709 1.40 -30.30 -15.81
C VAL A 709 0.48 -30.29 -17.05
N SER A 710 0.31 -29.12 -17.68
CA SER A 710 -0.51 -28.95 -18.88
C SER A 710 -0.05 -27.74 -19.70
N GLY A 711 -0.45 -27.68 -20.98
CA GLY A 711 -0.08 -26.60 -21.91
C GLY A 711 1.36 -26.71 -22.44
N SER A 712 2.10 -25.60 -22.46
CA SER A 712 3.49 -25.57 -22.94
C SER A 712 4.43 -26.38 -22.03
N SER A 713 5.27 -27.22 -22.64
CA SER A 713 6.29 -28.01 -21.93
C SER A 713 7.40 -27.13 -21.33
N VAL A 714 7.91 -27.50 -20.16
CA VAL A 714 9.08 -26.86 -19.52
C VAL A 714 10.31 -26.92 -20.44
N ASP A 715 10.45 -28.01 -21.21
CA ASP A 715 11.57 -28.21 -22.14
C ASP A 715 11.57 -27.24 -23.31
N SER A 716 10.43 -26.62 -23.64
CA SER A 716 10.38 -25.56 -24.65
C SER A 716 11.22 -24.34 -24.28
N ILE A 717 11.54 -24.20 -22.99
CA ILE A 717 12.31 -23.08 -22.44
C ILE A 717 13.64 -23.57 -21.86
N PHE A 718 13.65 -24.66 -21.09
CA PHE A 718 14.87 -25.13 -20.41
C PHE A 718 15.61 -26.26 -21.15
N GLY A 719 15.02 -26.84 -22.19
CA GLY A 719 15.65 -27.86 -23.02
C GLY A 719 16.21 -29.06 -22.24
N GLY A 720 15.47 -29.57 -21.25
CA GLY A 720 15.90 -30.69 -20.41
C GLY A 720 17.02 -30.38 -19.41
N ALA A 721 17.33 -29.10 -19.17
CA ALA A 721 18.36 -28.73 -18.20
C ALA A 721 18.04 -29.26 -16.78
N ALA A 722 19.05 -29.85 -16.15
CA ALA A 722 18.93 -30.32 -14.77
C ALA A 722 19.19 -29.16 -13.79
N PRO A 723 18.34 -28.97 -12.77
CA PRO A 723 18.58 -27.96 -11.76
C PRO A 723 19.81 -28.31 -10.91
N LYS A 724 20.59 -27.29 -10.56
CA LYS A 724 21.73 -27.39 -9.63
C LYS A 724 21.29 -26.92 -8.25
N LYS A 725 21.58 -27.71 -7.21
CA LYS A 725 21.35 -27.32 -5.81
C LYS A 725 22.43 -26.34 -5.35
N GLY A 726 22.06 -25.41 -4.46
CA GLY A 726 23.05 -24.60 -3.75
C GLY A 726 23.83 -25.43 -2.71
N THR A 727 24.96 -24.88 -2.27
CA THR A 727 25.83 -25.40 -1.22
C THR A 727 25.93 -24.38 -0.08
N ASP A 728 26.09 -24.86 1.15
CA ASP A 728 26.24 -24.02 2.34
C ASP A 728 27.67 -23.47 2.46
N VAL A 729 27.83 -22.35 3.17
CA VAL A 729 29.16 -21.85 3.53
C VAL A 729 29.90 -22.85 4.41
N VAL A 730 31.19 -23.08 4.15
CA VAL A 730 32.04 -23.96 4.97
C VAL A 730 33.23 -23.15 5.49
N GLY A 731 33.55 -23.30 6.77
CA GLY A 731 34.65 -22.56 7.39
C GLY A 731 34.85 -22.87 8.88
N THR A 732 35.72 -22.09 9.51
CA THR A 732 36.04 -22.19 10.93
C THR A 732 35.85 -20.84 11.63
N ILE A 733 35.51 -20.90 12.92
CA ILE A 733 35.45 -19.72 13.82
C ILE A 733 36.23 -20.09 15.09
N GLY A 734 37.22 -19.27 15.44
CA GLY A 734 38.09 -19.54 16.59
C GLY A 734 38.92 -20.82 16.44
N GLY A 735 39.26 -21.20 15.19
CA GLY A 735 40.01 -22.41 14.88
C GLY A 735 39.21 -23.73 14.93
N VAL A 736 37.91 -23.67 15.19
CA VAL A 736 37.01 -24.84 15.23
C VAL A 736 36.08 -24.84 14.03
N ALA A 737 35.85 -26.01 13.44
CA ALA A 737 34.90 -26.19 12.33
C ALA A 737 33.50 -25.71 12.74
N ALA A 738 32.97 -24.77 11.96
CA ALA A 738 31.68 -24.15 12.20
C ALA A 738 30.60 -24.77 11.30
N LYS A 739 29.35 -24.77 11.76
CA LYS A 739 28.20 -25.30 11.03
C LYS A 739 27.68 -24.26 10.03
N GLY A 740 27.75 -24.58 8.75
CA GLY A 740 27.14 -23.82 7.66
C GLY A 740 25.62 -24.02 7.56
N ASN A 741 24.90 -22.98 7.20
CA ASN A 741 23.51 -23.01 6.77
C ASN A 741 23.24 -21.79 5.88
N GLY A 742 23.15 -22.00 4.56
CA GLY A 742 23.19 -20.92 3.58
C GLY A 742 24.47 -20.12 3.73
N GLN A 743 24.34 -18.80 3.78
CA GLN A 743 25.45 -17.89 4.04
C GLN A 743 25.83 -17.78 5.52
N ALA A 744 25.06 -18.37 6.44
CA ALA A 744 25.32 -18.30 7.86
C ALA A 744 26.30 -19.39 8.30
N LEU A 745 27.33 -19.00 9.04
CA LEU A 745 28.33 -19.87 9.65
C LEU A 745 28.21 -19.76 11.18
N THR A 746 27.97 -20.88 11.86
CA THR A 746 27.72 -20.92 13.31
C THR A 746 28.81 -21.69 14.03
N ALA A 747 29.51 -21.05 14.96
CA ALA A 747 30.59 -21.64 15.73
C ALA A 747 30.07 -22.81 16.59
N SER A 748 30.67 -23.97 16.40
CA SER A 748 30.40 -25.19 17.18
C SER A 748 31.07 -25.12 18.56
N ASP A 749 30.71 -26.06 19.44
CA ASP A 749 31.42 -26.25 20.71
C ASP A 749 32.90 -26.61 20.48
N GLY A 750 33.76 -26.22 21.41
CA GLY A 750 35.21 -26.50 21.35
C GLY A 750 36.11 -25.26 21.44
N SER A 751 35.54 -24.06 21.39
CA SER A 751 36.25 -22.79 21.68
C SER A 751 35.35 -21.80 22.43
N GLY A 752 35.91 -20.68 22.88
CA GLY A 752 35.14 -19.59 23.49
C GLY A 752 34.12 -18.94 22.53
N ALA A 753 34.23 -19.19 21.22
CA ALA A 753 33.36 -18.67 20.19
C ALA A 753 32.02 -19.43 20.08
N ALA A 754 31.85 -20.53 20.81
CA ALA A 754 30.68 -21.41 20.70
C ALA A 754 29.36 -20.61 20.74
N GLY A 755 28.53 -20.80 19.71
CA GLY A 755 27.26 -20.11 19.54
C GLY A 755 27.31 -18.76 18.81
N ILE A 756 28.48 -18.23 18.45
CA ILE A 756 28.57 -17.10 17.50
C ILE A 756 28.04 -17.54 16.14
N GLN A 757 27.12 -16.77 15.58
CA GLN A 757 26.66 -16.90 14.21
C GLN A 757 27.04 -15.65 13.43
N ILE A 758 27.67 -15.84 12.28
CA ILE A 758 28.02 -14.79 11.32
C ILE A 758 27.46 -15.13 9.95
N THR A 759 27.10 -14.13 9.15
CA THR A 759 26.69 -14.27 7.75
C THR A 759 27.80 -13.80 6.84
N ILE A 760 28.13 -14.60 5.83
CA ILE A 760 29.18 -14.32 4.84
C ILE A 760 28.50 -14.00 3.52
N THR A 761 28.47 -12.73 3.16
CA THR A 761 27.73 -12.24 1.98
C THR A 761 28.50 -12.43 0.67
N GLY A 762 29.83 -12.63 0.74
CA GLY A 762 30.68 -12.87 -0.42
C GLY A 762 32.18 -12.83 -0.10
N GLY A 763 33.00 -12.62 -1.12
CA GLY A 763 34.46 -12.45 -1.01
C GLY A 763 35.25 -13.63 -1.57
N LYS A 764 36.51 -13.76 -1.15
CA LYS A 764 37.35 -14.93 -1.48
C LYS A 764 37.28 -15.98 -0.36
N THR A 765 37.67 -17.21 -0.66
CA THR A 765 37.98 -18.22 0.36
C THR A 765 39.36 -17.94 0.97
N GLY A 766 39.64 -18.50 2.15
CA GLY A 766 40.85 -18.29 2.95
C GLY A 766 40.58 -17.56 4.27
N ASP A 767 41.60 -16.88 4.78
CA ASP A 767 41.51 -16.11 6.03
C ASP A 767 40.67 -14.85 5.83
N ARG A 768 39.65 -14.68 6.68
CA ARG A 768 38.66 -13.59 6.60
C ARG A 768 38.66 -12.71 7.85
N GLY A 769 39.84 -12.55 8.45
CA GLY A 769 40.01 -11.71 9.63
C GLY A 769 39.45 -12.33 10.91
N THR A 770 38.78 -11.51 11.73
CA THR A 770 38.35 -11.89 13.08
C THR A 770 36.95 -11.37 13.40
N VAL A 771 36.23 -12.12 14.25
CA VAL A 771 35.05 -11.65 14.98
C VAL A 771 35.42 -11.39 16.44
N THR A 772 35.22 -10.17 16.91
CA THR A 772 35.45 -9.77 18.30
C THR A 772 34.11 -9.64 19.00
N PHE A 773 33.87 -10.47 20.00
CA PHE A 773 32.61 -10.55 20.74
C PHE A 773 32.73 -9.96 22.14
N SER A 774 31.74 -9.17 22.55
CA SER A 774 31.57 -8.64 23.90
C SER A 774 30.21 -9.00 24.48
N GLN A 775 30.14 -9.13 25.81
CA GLN A 775 28.89 -9.16 26.56
C GLN A 775 28.69 -7.79 27.22
N GLY A 776 28.01 -6.87 26.54
CA GLY A 776 27.86 -5.47 26.97
C GLY A 776 27.17 -5.25 28.33
N TYR A 777 27.20 -4.00 28.82
CA TYR A 777 26.70 -3.65 30.15
C TYR A 777 25.22 -3.97 30.31
N ALA A 778 24.39 -3.79 29.28
CA ALA A 778 22.97 -4.08 29.38
C ALA A 778 22.72 -5.58 29.58
N PHE A 779 23.47 -6.45 28.89
CA PHE A 779 23.43 -7.89 29.13
C PHE A 779 23.82 -8.25 30.58
N GLN A 780 24.98 -7.74 31.03
CA GLN A 780 25.51 -8.04 32.37
C GLN A 780 24.61 -7.49 33.48
N LEU A 781 24.10 -6.26 33.33
CA LEU A 781 23.20 -5.63 34.28
C LEU A 781 21.82 -6.29 34.28
N THR A 782 21.35 -6.81 33.16
CA THR A 782 20.11 -7.59 33.09
C THR A 782 20.23 -8.87 33.92
N ASN A 783 21.34 -9.60 33.75
CA ASN A 783 21.60 -10.82 34.54
C ASN A 783 21.80 -10.51 36.03
N LEU A 784 22.49 -9.41 36.34
CA LEU A 784 22.68 -8.95 37.72
C LEU A 784 21.36 -8.54 38.36
N ALA A 785 20.51 -7.77 37.67
CA ALA A 785 19.18 -7.41 38.13
C ALA A 785 18.30 -8.65 38.35
N ALA A 786 18.33 -9.61 37.42
CA ALA A 786 17.65 -10.89 37.56
C ALA A 786 18.12 -11.67 38.81
N SER A 787 19.41 -11.61 39.15
CA SER A 787 19.94 -12.24 40.38
C SER A 787 19.37 -11.62 41.67
N PHE A 788 18.88 -10.37 41.62
CA PHE A 788 18.28 -9.68 42.77
C PHE A 788 16.79 -9.95 42.93
N ILE A 789 16.05 -10.18 41.85
CA ILE A 789 14.58 -10.34 41.89
C ILE A 789 14.07 -11.71 41.44
N GLY A 790 14.97 -12.61 41.01
CA GLY A 790 14.63 -13.97 40.60
C GLY A 790 14.06 -14.84 41.72
N LYS A 791 13.59 -16.04 41.37
CA LYS A 791 12.93 -16.98 42.30
C LYS A 791 13.78 -17.34 43.53
N ASP A 792 15.09 -17.48 43.35
CA ASP A 792 16.04 -17.86 44.42
C ASP A 792 16.89 -16.66 44.88
N SER A 793 16.40 -15.43 44.70
CA SER A 793 17.18 -14.22 44.99
C SER A 793 17.23 -13.87 46.48
N LEU A 794 18.21 -13.02 46.84
CA LEU A 794 18.34 -12.47 48.19
C LEU A 794 17.10 -11.66 48.63
N LEU A 795 16.50 -10.88 47.73
CA LEU A 795 15.30 -10.10 48.06
C LEU A 795 14.08 -11.00 48.26
N THR A 796 13.88 -11.99 47.39
CA THR A 796 12.78 -12.96 47.52
C THR A 796 12.90 -13.76 48.81
N SER A 797 14.11 -14.19 49.16
CA SER A 797 14.40 -14.86 50.43
C SER A 797 14.08 -13.97 51.65
N LYS A 798 14.50 -12.68 51.63
CA LYS A 798 14.19 -11.72 52.70
C LYS A 798 12.69 -11.44 52.83
N THR A 799 12.00 -11.21 51.73
CA THR A 799 10.53 -11.03 51.69
C THR A 799 9.81 -12.24 52.28
N THR A 800 10.25 -13.45 51.92
CA THR A 800 9.70 -14.70 52.46
C THR A 800 9.92 -14.81 53.98
N GLY A 801 11.13 -14.49 54.46
CA GLY A 801 11.45 -14.48 55.90
C GLY A 801 10.66 -13.43 56.69
N LEU A 802 10.44 -12.24 56.12
CA LEU A 802 9.59 -11.21 56.72
C LEU A 802 8.13 -11.65 56.79
N ASN A 803 7.59 -12.24 55.72
CA ASN A 803 6.23 -12.79 55.70
C ASN A 803 6.05 -13.91 56.75
N ALA A 804 7.04 -14.80 56.89
CA ALA A 804 7.04 -15.83 57.93
C ALA A 804 7.07 -15.21 59.34
N SER A 805 7.85 -14.16 59.55
CA SER A 805 7.91 -13.44 60.83
C SER A 805 6.58 -12.73 61.15
N ILE A 806 5.96 -12.09 60.15
CA ILE A 806 4.63 -11.48 60.27
C ILE A 806 3.60 -12.53 60.68
N LYS A 807 3.60 -13.69 60.01
CA LYS A 807 2.70 -14.80 60.33
C LYS A 807 2.94 -15.31 61.76
N SER A 808 4.19 -15.51 62.15
CA SER A 808 4.52 -15.95 63.51
C SER A 808 4.05 -14.96 64.58
N ILE A 809 4.12 -13.65 64.32
CA ILE A 809 3.63 -12.63 65.26
C ILE A 809 2.10 -12.63 65.30
N ALA A 810 1.42 -12.80 64.17
CA ALA A 810 -0.03 -12.94 64.11
C ALA A 810 -0.50 -14.17 64.92
N ASP A 811 0.20 -15.29 64.80
CA ASP A 811 -0.10 -16.50 65.59
C ASP A 811 0.15 -16.28 67.10
N GLN A 812 1.21 -15.54 67.46
CA GLN A 812 1.48 -15.17 68.86
C GLN A 812 0.38 -14.26 69.42
N ARG A 813 -0.08 -13.28 68.62
CA ARG A 813 -1.17 -12.37 68.96
C ARG A 813 -2.46 -13.15 69.20
N SER A 814 -2.85 -14.04 68.29
CA SER A 814 -4.05 -14.87 68.42
C SER A 814 -4.02 -15.76 69.67
N ARG A 815 -2.86 -16.38 69.98
CA ARG A 815 -2.69 -17.14 71.24
C ARG A 815 -2.83 -16.25 72.47
N PHE A 816 -2.36 -15.01 72.43
CA PHE A 816 -2.50 -14.06 73.53
C PHE A 816 -3.95 -13.60 73.69
N GLU A 817 -4.68 -13.34 72.60
CA GLU A 817 -6.11 -13.01 72.63
C GLU A 817 -6.92 -14.14 73.29
N ALA A 818 -6.71 -15.40 72.89
CA ALA A 818 -7.38 -16.55 73.51
C ALA A 818 -7.08 -16.67 75.02
N ARG A 819 -5.85 -16.32 75.43
CA ARG A 819 -5.48 -16.28 76.86
C ARG A 819 -6.22 -15.17 77.60
N LEU A 820 -6.38 -13.98 77.00
CA LEU A 820 -7.14 -12.89 77.59
C LEU A 820 -8.61 -13.25 77.79
N GLU A 821 -9.24 -13.93 76.83
CA GLU A 821 -10.60 -14.46 76.97
C GLU A 821 -10.72 -15.43 78.15
N GLY A 822 -9.74 -16.33 78.31
CA GLY A 822 -9.68 -17.23 79.47
C GLY A 822 -9.55 -16.50 80.80
N ILE A 823 -8.71 -15.44 80.86
CA ILE A 823 -8.56 -14.58 82.04
C ILE A 823 -9.87 -13.86 82.35
N GLU A 824 -10.56 -13.32 81.33
CA GLU A 824 -11.85 -12.65 81.50
C GLU A 824 -12.90 -13.60 82.07
N LYS A 825 -13.04 -14.80 81.50
CA LYS A 825 -13.95 -15.84 82.00
C LYS A 825 -13.67 -16.16 83.47
N ARG A 826 -12.40 -16.30 83.84
CA ARG A 826 -11.99 -16.56 85.23
C ARG A 826 -12.35 -15.40 86.17
N TYR A 827 -12.08 -14.15 85.78
CA TYR A 827 -12.45 -12.98 86.58
C TYR A 827 -13.97 -12.86 86.74
N ARG A 828 -14.75 -13.12 85.68
CA ARG A 828 -16.23 -13.15 85.76
C ARG A 828 -16.72 -14.24 86.72
N ALA A 829 -16.17 -15.46 86.64
CA ALA A 829 -16.53 -16.55 87.53
C ALA A 829 -16.18 -16.24 89.00
N GLN A 830 -15.00 -15.66 89.25
CA GLN A 830 -14.59 -15.23 90.60
C GLN A 830 -15.50 -14.14 91.15
N PHE A 831 -15.93 -13.19 90.31
CA PHE A 831 -16.85 -12.14 90.72
C PHE A 831 -18.23 -12.70 91.09
N VAL A 832 -18.77 -13.62 90.29
CA VAL A 832 -20.05 -14.30 90.59
C VAL A 832 -19.94 -15.13 91.88
N ALA A 833 -18.84 -15.83 92.09
CA ALA A 833 -18.59 -16.58 93.32
C ALA A 833 -18.47 -15.66 94.55
N LEU A 834 -17.80 -14.51 94.41
CA LEU A 834 -17.72 -13.49 95.46
C LEU A 834 -19.09 -12.90 95.77
N ASP A 835 -19.90 -12.59 94.75
CA ASP A 835 -21.26 -12.07 94.92
C ASP A 835 -22.15 -13.09 95.67
N THR A 836 -22.02 -14.37 95.33
CA THR A 836 -22.69 -15.47 96.03
C THR A 836 -22.22 -15.58 97.49
N ALA A 837 -20.91 -15.48 97.74
CA ALA A 837 -20.35 -15.50 99.09
C ALA A 837 -20.81 -14.30 99.92
N LEU A 838 -20.83 -13.09 99.33
CA LEU A 838 -21.34 -11.88 99.97
C LEU A 838 -22.82 -11.99 100.28
N ALA A 839 -23.65 -12.51 99.36
CA ALA A 839 -25.06 -12.78 99.60
C ALA A 839 -25.26 -13.78 100.76
N SER A 840 -24.44 -14.84 100.82
CA SER A 840 -24.44 -15.80 101.93
C SER A 840 -24.03 -15.14 103.26
N MET A 841 -23.02 -14.27 103.25
CA MET A 841 -22.60 -13.52 104.43
C MET A 841 -23.66 -12.51 104.88
N GLN A 842 -24.34 -11.86 103.95
CA GLN A 842 -25.46 -10.96 104.23
C GLN A 842 -26.60 -11.74 104.89
N ASN A 843 -26.98 -12.90 104.33
CA ASN A 843 -27.98 -13.79 104.92
C ASN A 843 -27.57 -14.28 106.32
N THR A 844 -26.29 -14.62 106.51
CA THR A 844 -25.75 -15.02 107.82
C THR A 844 -25.79 -13.85 108.81
N SER A 845 -25.45 -12.63 108.38
CA SER A 845 -25.54 -11.42 109.18
C SER A 845 -26.98 -11.11 109.58
N SER A 846 -27.93 -11.21 108.65
CA SER A 846 -29.37 -11.07 108.93
C SER A 846 -29.87 -12.13 109.91
N TYR A 847 -29.44 -13.38 109.76
CA TYR A 847 -29.76 -14.46 110.71
C TYR A 847 -29.20 -14.18 112.11
N LEU A 848 -27.91 -13.82 112.22
CA LEU A 848 -27.28 -13.47 113.48
C LEU A 848 -27.94 -12.25 114.13
N THR A 849 -28.31 -11.24 113.34
CA THR A 849 -29.03 -10.05 113.83
C THR A 849 -30.40 -10.43 114.39
N GLN A 850 -31.15 -11.32 113.73
CA GLN A 850 -32.41 -11.85 114.26
C GLN A 850 -32.21 -12.66 115.55
N GLN A 851 -31.18 -13.51 115.62
CA GLN A 851 -30.86 -14.29 116.81
C GLN A 851 -30.47 -13.39 117.99
N LEU A 852 -29.61 -12.39 117.78
CA LEU A 852 -29.26 -11.41 118.81
C LEU A 852 -30.47 -10.59 119.27
N ALA A 853 -31.35 -10.17 118.34
CA ALA A 853 -32.58 -9.48 118.70
C ALA A 853 -33.48 -10.37 119.59
N SER A 854 -33.61 -11.66 119.26
CA SER A 854 -34.37 -12.62 120.08
C SER A 854 -33.77 -12.86 121.47
N LEU A 855 -32.44 -12.83 121.60
CA LEU A 855 -31.73 -12.92 122.88
C LEU A 855 -31.93 -11.66 123.73
N SER A 856 -31.91 -10.47 123.11
CA SER A 856 -32.16 -9.20 123.80
C SER A 856 -33.60 -9.05 124.32
N ALA A 857 -34.57 -9.64 123.63
CA ALA A 857 -35.98 -9.63 124.05
C ALA A 857 -36.27 -10.56 125.24
N ASN A 858 -35.42 -11.55 125.50
CA ASN A 858 -35.61 -12.50 126.61
C ASN A 858 -35.02 -12.01 127.96
N TRP A 859 -34.29 -10.90 127.98
CA TRP A 859 -33.59 -10.37 129.18
C TRP A 859 -34.08 -8.98 129.62
N GLY A 860 -35.30 -8.58 129.21
CA GLY A 860 -35.96 -7.34 129.64
C GLY A 860 -37.07 -7.59 130.64
#